data_AF-A0A7I8DMM0-F1
#
_entry.id   AF-A0A7I8DMM0-F1
#
_cell.length_a   1.000
_cell.length_b   1.000
_cell.length_c   1.000
_cell.angle_alpha   90.00
_cell.angle_beta   90.00
_cell.angle_gamma   90.00
#
_symmetry.space_group_name_H-M   'P 1'
#
loop_
_entity.id
_entity.type
_entity.pdbx_description
1 polymer ?
#
loop_
_entity_poly.entity_id
_entity_poly.type
_entity_poly.pdbx_seq_one_letter_code
_entity_poly.pdbx_strand_id
1 'polypeptide(L)'
;MIKIKNNWKFIGVLAFILLCLPFTEVSAATKLNLYLYNTKKTIAYTGNQAKYYYEGKAIDLKNTPGVVIDGTSLASFLDVFVNSGVGLNYSYNSSKGILTLTQNGKKMVLTEGSKTAVVDGKNVTMSLAPTRITFKDTKATKFMVPVRFVAESFGYVYTWNSSTLIGSITKPLHLYYNSKSVNYSGTRGSVIVEKKKVDVSDLPSIIMNDTALVQAYKVFASSSVGADYNYDKSTKVLTLANDTTTVELTMGSKTAKVNGRARVMDTAPLVITNLDNNVAYVMVPGSFVASYLGYDYSWSSSTKTSTLTKSKIITVPDQGNGGPELGGDPLPDTTSFSWGLSSSNLNEYTNLSSITNTTEVSQDTSMSSSINNISLDSVTQNSETYAIHGSLPFSKSALTKQDSILNLHINNVTSFAQTYTLGGSLSGNITVNPDGQSPAGATVAFNLADPDLKYELSVSGDGLTLYVKVYRNFINTVTAGVSSGSEYLQITGMKDLKVNLTENGNTVTLQFPATVNGIGDNSVQTSLPSIKSVTASSIGNTAVITFEKSGTQSYNVVQDGSTYRIVFGTVTTGYSIKFNLPAGLSYSSITTEDQYYKDRILIKLPGDYTSYFAQNPIQWSSSVINNVGLLLENGVTEIVIDTTVLQGYKLSDLGNGSVGVTLGNPQDIYKNIVVLDAGHGGTDPGAVRSLNGKTIYEKNLNFKIMYELTKQYFDSPDSDVKAYYSRYDDTLVNLYDRAAFSDLVGADMFVSLHMNANTNTSPKGTEVYYYAPNTSVNSAGLNSKTLATLALNSITSKLGTQKRYISSQNLVVTRENNVPAILIELGFISNKEDLTMLTNESFQEDAAYAIYQTICEIFDAYPTGR
;
A
#
# COMPACT_ATOMS: atom_id res chain seq x y z
N MET A 1 -80.42 -6.96 -2.93
CA MET A 1 -79.46 -6.93 -4.04
C MET A 1 -78.45 -5.81 -3.78
N ILE A 2 -77.16 -6.13 -3.96
CA ILE A 2 -75.96 -5.26 -3.99
C ILE A 2 -75.42 -4.72 -2.65
N LYS A 3 -74.10 -4.95 -2.51
CA LYS A 3 -73.16 -4.81 -1.39
C LYS A 3 -72.80 -3.34 -1.08
N ILE A 4 -72.28 -3.08 0.13
CA ILE A 4 -70.87 -2.70 0.38
C ILE A 4 -70.59 -2.70 1.90
N LYS A 5 -69.35 -3.07 2.25
CA LYS A 5 -68.86 -3.61 3.52
C LYS A 5 -68.67 -2.57 4.65
N ASN A 6 -68.86 -3.08 5.87
CA ASN A 6 -68.74 -2.46 7.19
C ASN A 6 -67.41 -1.74 7.48
N ASN A 7 -67.56 -0.54 8.05
CA ASN A 7 -66.66 0.13 8.99
C ASN A 7 -67.24 -0.01 10.40
N TRP A 8 -66.41 -0.23 11.43
CA TRP A 8 -66.56 0.51 12.69
C TRP A 8 -65.40 0.34 13.70
N LYS A 9 -64.89 1.52 14.12
CA LYS A 9 -64.67 2.03 15.50
C LYS A 9 -63.44 1.52 16.28
N PHE A 10 -62.46 2.39 16.60
CA PHE A 10 -62.38 3.38 17.72
C PHE A 10 -62.19 2.68 19.09
N ILE A 11 -61.33 2.99 20.08
CA ILE A 11 -60.35 4.05 20.47
C ILE A 11 -59.42 3.39 21.51
N GLY A 12 -58.15 3.83 21.62
CA GLY A 12 -57.32 3.56 22.80
C GLY A 12 -55.95 4.24 22.72
N VAL A 13 -55.88 5.52 23.12
CA VAL A 13 -54.66 6.32 23.28
C VAL A 13 -53.88 5.86 24.53
N LEU A 14 -52.55 6.01 24.48
CA LEU A 14 -51.57 6.02 25.58
C LEU A 14 -50.68 4.76 25.77
N ALA A 15 -49.89 4.40 24.75
CA ALA A 15 -48.60 3.70 24.89
C ALA A 15 -47.87 3.61 23.54
N PHE A 16 -47.42 4.73 22.97
CA PHE A 16 -46.65 4.71 21.70
C PHE A 16 -45.57 5.80 21.64
N ILE A 17 -44.76 5.89 22.70
CA ILE A 17 -43.45 6.55 22.65
C ILE A 17 -42.46 5.61 23.37
N LEU A 18 -42.19 4.44 22.78
CA LEU A 18 -41.02 3.60 23.08
C LEU A 18 -41.01 2.35 22.17
N LEU A 19 -40.87 2.48 20.84
CA LEU A 19 -40.61 1.34 19.95
C LEU A 19 -40.23 1.81 18.54
N CYS A 20 -39.06 2.44 18.42
CA CYS A 20 -38.32 2.53 17.17
C CYS A 20 -36.82 2.42 17.49
N LEU A 21 -36.44 1.35 18.18
CA LEU A 21 -35.11 0.78 18.02
C LEU A 21 -35.25 -0.33 16.97
N PRO A 22 -34.40 -0.40 15.95
CA PRO A 22 -34.36 -1.58 15.08
C PRO A 22 -34.00 -2.78 15.96
N PHE A 23 -34.97 -3.68 16.18
CA PHE A 23 -34.67 -5.03 16.66
C PHE A 23 -33.83 -5.70 15.57
N THR A 24 -32.51 -5.79 15.79
CA THR A 24 -31.73 -6.83 15.14
C THR A 24 -32.15 -8.14 15.81
N GLU A 25 -32.96 -8.94 15.12
CA GLU A 25 -33.08 -10.36 15.49
C GLU A 25 -31.70 -11.00 15.32
N VAL A 26 -30.97 -11.15 16.43
CA VAL A 26 -29.85 -12.08 16.48
C VAL A 26 -30.47 -13.46 16.57
N SER A 27 -30.58 -14.16 15.43
CA SER A 27 -30.85 -15.59 15.43
C SER A 27 -29.81 -16.27 16.30
N ALA A 28 -30.22 -16.83 17.44
CA ALA A 28 -29.33 -17.63 18.28
C ALA A 28 -28.75 -18.79 17.44
N ALA A 29 -27.42 -18.95 17.45
CA ALA A 29 -26.78 -20.07 16.78
C ALA A 29 -27.30 -21.40 17.38
N THR A 30 -27.81 -22.29 16.54
CA THR A 30 -28.18 -23.64 16.97
C THR A 30 -26.91 -24.38 17.40
N LYS A 31 -26.81 -24.68 18.71
CA LYS A 31 -25.70 -25.46 19.26
C LYS A 31 -25.69 -26.85 18.62
N LEU A 32 -24.61 -27.19 17.91
CA LEU A 32 -24.42 -28.52 17.31
C LEU A 32 -23.41 -29.31 18.14
N ASN A 33 -23.75 -30.55 18.50
CA ASN A 33 -22.80 -31.46 19.13
C ASN A 33 -22.13 -32.34 18.06
N LEU A 34 -20.83 -32.12 17.84
CA LEU A 34 -20.06 -32.76 16.77
C LEU A 34 -19.04 -33.73 17.38
N TYR A 35 -19.07 -35.00 16.96
CA TYR A 35 -18.00 -35.95 17.30
C TYR A 35 -17.02 -36.07 16.13
N LEU A 36 -15.77 -35.68 16.36
CA LEU A 36 -14.69 -35.68 15.37
C LEU A 36 -13.84 -36.96 15.52
N TYR A 37 -13.74 -37.75 14.44
CA TYR A 37 -13.02 -39.04 14.49
C TYR A 37 -11.50 -38.90 14.54
N ASN A 38 -10.94 -37.83 13.98
CA ASN A 38 -9.49 -37.58 14.01
C ASN A 38 -8.96 -37.27 15.42
N THR A 39 -9.73 -36.56 16.24
CA THR A 39 -9.37 -36.19 17.61
C THR A 39 -10.02 -37.08 18.67
N LYS A 40 -11.00 -37.90 18.26
CA LYS A 40 -11.87 -38.70 19.13
C LYS A 40 -12.59 -37.86 20.19
N LYS A 41 -12.83 -36.57 19.92
CA LYS A 41 -13.48 -35.62 20.85
C LYS A 41 -14.88 -35.25 20.38
N THR A 42 -15.77 -35.00 21.35
CA THR A 42 -17.02 -34.27 21.11
C THR A 42 -16.76 -32.79 21.36
N ILE A 43 -17.15 -31.93 20.41
CA ILE A 43 -17.13 -30.48 20.56
C ILE A 43 -18.56 -29.93 20.51
N ALA A 44 -18.83 -28.90 21.30
CA ALA A 44 -20.02 -28.08 21.19
C ALA A 44 -19.72 -26.95 20.19
N TYR A 45 -20.19 -27.09 18.96
CA TYR A 45 -20.04 -26.06 17.94
C TYR A 45 -21.09 -24.97 18.16
N THR A 46 -20.60 -23.77 18.51
CA THR A 46 -21.40 -22.57 18.76
C THR A 46 -21.38 -21.58 17.59
N GLY A 47 -20.63 -21.89 16.53
CA GLY A 47 -20.55 -21.05 15.34
C GLY A 47 -21.83 -21.08 14.50
N ASN A 48 -22.01 -20.06 13.66
CA ASN A 48 -23.05 -20.07 12.65
C ASN A 48 -22.76 -21.14 11.57
N GLN A 49 -23.81 -21.63 10.91
CA GLN A 49 -23.73 -22.73 9.95
C GLN A 49 -23.45 -22.21 8.53
N ALA A 50 -22.45 -22.78 7.86
CA ALA A 50 -22.06 -22.36 6.51
C ALA A 50 -23.03 -22.90 5.44
N LYS A 51 -23.33 -22.07 4.44
CA LYS A 51 -24.18 -22.39 3.29
C LYS A 51 -23.36 -22.39 2.00
N TYR A 52 -23.76 -23.21 1.03
CA TYR A 52 -23.05 -23.30 -0.25
C TYR A 52 -23.98 -23.14 -1.44
N TYR A 53 -23.46 -22.52 -2.50
CA TYR A 53 -24.15 -22.29 -3.76
C TYR A 53 -23.29 -22.78 -4.91
N TYR A 54 -23.91 -23.39 -5.91
CA TYR A 54 -23.28 -23.74 -7.18
C TYR A 54 -24.02 -23.07 -8.32
N GLU A 55 -23.31 -22.29 -9.15
CA GLU A 55 -23.94 -21.50 -10.24
C GLU A 55 -25.14 -20.66 -9.73
N GLY A 56 -24.98 -20.05 -8.55
CA GLY A 56 -26.03 -19.26 -7.89
C GLY A 56 -27.19 -20.06 -7.29
N LYS A 57 -27.25 -21.40 -7.47
CA LYS A 57 -28.28 -22.26 -6.90
C LYS A 57 -27.83 -22.81 -5.55
N ALA A 58 -28.70 -22.72 -4.54
CA ALA A 58 -28.40 -23.23 -3.20
C ALA A 58 -28.19 -24.75 -3.25
N ILE A 59 -27.14 -25.22 -2.58
CA ILE A 59 -26.85 -26.64 -2.40
C ILE A 59 -27.56 -27.12 -1.13
N ASP A 60 -28.37 -28.16 -1.28
CA ASP A 60 -29.03 -28.81 -0.15
C ASP A 60 -28.03 -29.68 0.63
N LEU A 61 -27.58 -29.18 1.79
CA LEU A 61 -26.67 -29.89 2.70
C LEU A 61 -27.38 -30.91 3.59
N LYS A 62 -28.68 -31.14 3.36
CA LYS A 62 -29.55 -31.91 4.24
C LYS A 62 -29.48 -31.36 5.67
N ASN A 63 -29.77 -32.18 6.67
CA ASN A 63 -29.65 -31.82 8.09
C ASN A 63 -28.18 -31.90 8.59
N THR A 64 -27.19 -31.71 7.71
CA THR A 64 -25.75 -31.76 8.03
C THR A 64 -25.05 -30.50 7.50
N PRO A 65 -25.16 -29.38 8.24
CA PRO A 65 -24.68 -28.08 7.78
C PRO A 65 -23.16 -28.02 7.62
N GLY A 66 -22.69 -27.03 6.86
CA GLY A 66 -21.28 -26.68 6.82
C GLY A 66 -20.80 -26.09 8.14
N VAL A 67 -19.55 -26.37 8.51
CA VAL A 67 -18.95 -25.92 9.78
C VAL A 67 -17.59 -25.28 9.52
N VAL A 68 -17.21 -24.31 10.35
CA VAL A 68 -15.89 -23.67 10.29
C VAL A 68 -15.05 -24.11 11.49
N ILE A 69 -13.93 -24.79 11.25
CA ILE A 69 -13.02 -25.28 12.29
C ILE A 69 -11.63 -24.73 11.97
N ASP A 70 -10.96 -24.11 12.95
CA ASP A 70 -9.64 -23.49 12.80
C ASP A 70 -9.55 -22.56 11.56
N GLY A 71 -10.58 -21.74 11.35
CA GLY A 71 -10.69 -20.83 10.20
C GLY A 71 -10.95 -21.50 8.84
N THR A 72 -11.06 -22.84 8.79
CA THR A 72 -11.29 -23.61 7.56
C THR A 72 -12.75 -24.07 7.46
N SER A 73 -13.40 -23.76 6.35
CA SER A 73 -14.78 -24.17 6.08
C SER A 73 -14.83 -25.62 5.55
N LEU A 74 -15.59 -26.47 6.26
CA LEU A 74 -15.78 -27.88 5.96
C LEU A 74 -17.23 -28.16 5.56
N ALA A 75 -17.40 -29.07 4.60
CA ALA A 75 -18.70 -29.59 4.21
C ALA A 75 -18.61 -31.05 3.78
N SER A 76 -19.76 -31.71 3.72
CA SER A 76 -19.88 -33.08 3.19
C SER A 76 -19.44 -33.09 1.72
N PHE A 77 -18.43 -33.90 1.40
CA PHE A 77 -17.95 -34.00 0.02
C PHE A 77 -19.08 -34.49 -0.92
N LEU A 78 -19.94 -35.37 -0.40
CA LEU A 78 -21.02 -35.97 -1.16
C LEU A 78 -22.06 -34.92 -1.51
N ASP A 79 -22.44 -34.07 -0.55
CA ASP A 79 -23.52 -33.10 -0.75
C ASP A 79 -23.03 -31.92 -1.62
N VAL A 80 -21.80 -31.44 -1.40
CA VAL A 80 -21.27 -30.28 -2.14
C VAL A 80 -20.68 -30.63 -3.50
N PHE A 81 -19.97 -31.74 -3.63
CA PHE A 81 -19.20 -32.03 -4.85
C PHE A 81 -19.78 -33.15 -5.71
N VAL A 82 -20.56 -34.08 -5.15
CA VAL A 82 -21.09 -35.23 -5.91
C VAL A 82 -22.56 -35.03 -6.29
N ASN A 83 -23.40 -34.73 -5.30
CA ASN A 83 -24.86 -34.64 -5.46
C ASN A 83 -25.36 -33.26 -5.91
N SER A 84 -24.48 -32.25 -5.89
CA SER A 84 -24.79 -30.92 -6.42
C SER A 84 -24.58 -30.88 -7.94
N GLY A 85 -24.81 -29.72 -8.55
CA GLY A 85 -24.49 -29.51 -9.97
C GLY A 85 -22.99 -29.56 -10.31
N VAL A 86 -22.08 -29.70 -9.32
CA VAL A 86 -20.64 -29.90 -9.54
C VAL A 86 -20.35 -31.28 -10.15
N GLY A 87 -20.98 -32.34 -9.61
CA GLY A 87 -20.95 -33.69 -10.19
C GLY A 87 -19.58 -34.36 -10.32
N LEU A 88 -18.74 -34.34 -9.28
CA LEU A 88 -17.50 -35.13 -9.22
C LEU A 88 -17.81 -36.63 -9.08
N ASN A 89 -17.00 -37.47 -9.74
CA ASN A 89 -16.99 -38.92 -9.50
C ASN A 89 -16.18 -39.23 -8.23
N TYR A 90 -16.54 -40.28 -7.50
CA TYR A 90 -15.84 -40.63 -6.27
C TYR A 90 -15.70 -42.14 -6.02
N SER A 91 -14.70 -42.50 -5.21
CA SER A 91 -14.55 -43.80 -4.55
C SER A 91 -14.14 -43.56 -3.11
N TYR A 92 -14.82 -44.19 -2.15
CA TYR A 92 -14.54 -44.01 -0.72
C TYR A 92 -14.34 -45.35 -0.02
N ASN A 93 -13.16 -45.55 0.55
CA ASN A 93 -12.84 -46.71 1.38
C ASN A 93 -12.97 -46.32 2.86
N SER A 94 -14.09 -46.70 3.47
CA SER A 94 -14.45 -46.33 4.84
C SER A 94 -13.60 -46.99 5.92
N SER A 95 -13.02 -48.17 5.67
CA SER A 95 -12.14 -48.85 6.64
C SER A 95 -10.75 -48.25 6.69
N LYS A 96 -10.26 -47.71 5.56
CA LYS A 96 -8.97 -47.01 5.46
C LYS A 96 -9.07 -45.49 5.60
N GLY A 97 -10.29 -44.93 5.58
CA GLY A 97 -10.50 -43.48 5.60
C GLY A 97 -9.97 -42.77 4.35
N ILE A 98 -9.98 -43.43 3.18
CA ILE A 98 -9.43 -42.90 1.93
C ILE A 98 -10.57 -42.52 0.99
N LEU A 99 -10.65 -41.24 0.62
CA LEU A 99 -11.56 -40.70 -0.39
C LEU A 99 -10.78 -40.37 -1.66
N THR A 100 -11.24 -40.86 -2.79
CA THR A 100 -10.74 -40.49 -4.13
C THR A 100 -11.83 -39.74 -4.88
N LEU A 101 -11.52 -38.57 -5.41
CA LEU A 101 -12.40 -37.75 -6.26
C LEU A 101 -11.80 -37.66 -7.66
N THR A 102 -12.64 -37.66 -8.70
CA THR A 102 -12.20 -37.56 -10.10
C THR A 102 -13.18 -36.78 -10.97
N GLN A 103 -12.67 -36.01 -11.94
CA GLN A 103 -13.45 -35.34 -12.98
C GLN A 103 -12.50 -34.86 -14.09
N ASN A 104 -12.88 -35.03 -15.36
CA ASN A 104 -12.14 -34.53 -16.53
C ASN A 104 -10.62 -34.84 -16.51
N GLY A 105 -10.26 -36.09 -16.16
CA GLY A 105 -8.86 -36.53 -16.09
C GLY A 105 -8.10 -36.15 -14.81
N LYS A 106 -8.65 -35.25 -13.98
CA LYS A 106 -8.09 -34.91 -12.66
C LYS A 106 -8.45 -35.94 -11.60
N LYS A 107 -7.53 -36.19 -10.67
CA LYS A 107 -7.68 -37.12 -9.54
C LYS A 107 -7.14 -36.52 -8.25
N MET A 108 -7.95 -36.56 -7.19
CA MET A 108 -7.55 -36.19 -5.84
C MET A 108 -7.75 -37.37 -4.89
N VAL A 109 -6.78 -37.64 -4.02
CA VAL A 109 -6.88 -38.62 -2.93
C VAL A 109 -6.71 -37.90 -1.59
N LEU A 110 -7.68 -38.11 -0.70
CA LEU A 110 -7.76 -37.53 0.64
C LEU A 110 -7.76 -38.66 1.68
N THR A 111 -6.96 -38.50 2.73
CA THR A 111 -6.87 -39.47 3.83
C THR A 111 -7.36 -38.83 5.13
N GLU A 112 -8.26 -39.52 5.84
CA GLU A 112 -8.81 -39.06 7.11
C GLU A 112 -7.71 -38.72 8.12
N GLY A 113 -7.78 -37.52 8.71
CA GLY A 113 -6.81 -37.05 9.71
C GLY A 113 -5.45 -36.61 9.14
N SER A 114 -5.19 -36.82 7.84
CA SER A 114 -3.97 -36.35 7.17
C SER A 114 -4.17 -34.96 6.57
N LYS A 115 -3.25 -34.03 6.82
CA LYS A 115 -3.20 -32.75 6.09
C LYS A 115 -2.61 -32.90 4.69
N THR A 116 -2.03 -34.05 4.35
CA THR A 116 -1.47 -34.29 3.01
C THR A 116 -2.50 -34.98 2.13
N ALA A 117 -2.85 -34.34 1.03
CA ALA A 117 -3.63 -34.88 -0.08
C ALA A 117 -2.70 -35.27 -1.25
N VAL A 118 -3.13 -36.19 -2.12
CA VAL A 118 -2.45 -36.48 -3.39
C VAL A 118 -3.31 -35.94 -4.53
N VAL A 119 -2.86 -34.90 -5.21
CA VAL A 119 -3.55 -34.28 -6.37
C VAL A 119 -2.73 -34.56 -7.61
N ASP A 120 -3.31 -35.28 -8.56
CA ASP A 120 -2.66 -35.70 -9.82
C ASP A 120 -1.27 -36.32 -9.61
N GLY A 121 -1.14 -37.13 -8.55
CA GLY A 121 0.10 -37.83 -8.19
C GLY A 121 1.07 -37.02 -7.32
N LYS A 122 0.80 -35.75 -7.02
CA LYS A 122 1.65 -34.88 -6.20
C LYS A 122 1.08 -34.69 -4.80
N ASN A 123 1.96 -34.68 -3.79
CA ASN A 123 1.57 -34.38 -2.41
C ASN A 123 1.30 -32.87 -2.25
N VAL A 124 0.14 -32.51 -1.69
CA VAL A 124 -0.28 -31.13 -1.43
C VAL A 124 -0.79 -31.02 0.01
N THR A 125 -0.34 -30.01 0.75
CA THR A 125 -0.74 -29.77 2.15
C THR A 125 -2.00 -28.92 2.24
N MET A 126 -2.96 -29.35 3.05
CA MET A 126 -4.21 -28.66 3.39
C MET A 126 -4.08 -27.93 4.74
N SER A 127 -4.81 -26.82 4.89
CA SER A 127 -4.89 -26.08 6.16
C SER A 127 -5.46 -26.94 7.30
N LEU A 128 -6.45 -27.78 6.98
CA LEU A 128 -7.11 -28.69 7.90
C LEU A 128 -7.33 -30.06 7.24
N ALA A 129 -7.12 -31.13 8.00
CA ALA A 129 -7.31 -32.49 7.52
C ALA A 129 -8.82 -32.81 7.34
N PRO A 130 -9.21 -33.58 6.30
CA PRO A 130 -10.55 -34.10 6.20
C PRO A 130 -10.83 -35.08 7.34
N THR A 131 -12.05 -35.11 7.83
CA THR A 131 -12.44 -35.96 8.96
C THR A 131 -13.89 -36.38 8.84
N ARG A 132 -14.22 -37.58 9.34
CA ARG A 132 -15.61 -37.88 9.66
C ARG A 132 -16.08 -37.06 10.84
N ILE A 133 -17.31 -36.58 10.74
CA ILE A 133 -18.03 -35.89 11.80
C ILE A 133 -19.38 -36.56 11.98
N THR A 134 -19.70 -36.95 13.22
CA THR A 134 -21.07 -37.33 13.59
C THR A 134 -21.78 -36.12 14.20
N PHE A 135 -22.90 -35.73 13.59
CA PHE A 135 -23.84 -34.75 14.12
C PHE A 135 -24.77 -35.48 15.10
N LYS A 136 -24.57 -35.29 16.42
CA LYS A 136 -25.27 -36.11 17.43
C LYS A 136 -26.79 -35.97 17.38
N ASP A 137 -27.28 -34.78 17.03
CA ASP A 137 -28.71 -34.48 17.03
C ASP A 137 -29.45 -35.19 15.89
N THR A 138 -28.79 -35.39 14.74
CA THR A 138 -29.35 -36.11 13.59
C THR A 138 -28.85 -37.56 13.48
N LYS A 139 -27.87 -37.93 14.30
CA LYS A 139 -27.10 -39.18 14.25
C LYS A 139 -26.43 -39.46 12.90
N ALA A 140 -26.33 -38.46 12.03
CA ALA A 140 -25.70 -38.59 10.73
C ALA A 140 -24.18 -38.47 10.83
N THR A 141 -23.45 -39.40 10.21
CA THR A 141 -21.99 -39.31 10.04
C THR A 141 -21.65 -38.94 8.61
N LYS A 142 -20.87 -37.87 8.42
CA LYS A 142 -20.45 -37.38 7.11
C LYS A 142 -18.93 -37.27 7.05
N PHE A 143 -18.35 -37.58 5.89
CA PHE A 143 -16.93 -37.32 5.61
C PHE A 143 -16.80 -35.87 5.13
N MET A 144 -16.22 -35.03 5.96
CA MET A 144 -16.16 -33.59 5.76
C MET A 144 -14.80 -33.21 5.16
N VAL A 145 -14.81 -32.37 4.13
CA VAL A 145 -13.62 -31.95 3.38
C VAL A 145 -13.48 -30.43 3.36
N PRO A 146 -12.25 -29.88 3.28
CA PRO A 146 -12.04 -28.44 3.07
C PRO A 146 -12.58 -28.00 1.70
N VAL A 147 -13.65 -27.21 1.71
CA VAL A 147 -14.44 -26.94 0.48
C VAL A 147 -13.62 -26.15 -0.55
N ARG A 148 -12.90 -25.11 -0.11
CA ARG A 148 -12.04 -24.31 -1.00
C ARG A 148 -11.03 -25.20 -1.73
N PHE A 149 -10.30 -26.01 -0.96
CA PHE A 149 -9.24 -26.87 -1.48
C PHE A 149 -9.75 -27.84 -2.55
N VAL A 150 -10.89 -28.49 -2.31
CA VAL A 150 -11.48 -29.42 -3.28
C VAL A 150 -11.96 -28.68 -4.52
N ALA A 151 -12.69 -27.57 -4.37
CA ALA A 151 -13.22 -26.81 -5.50
C ALA A 151 -12.10 -26.30 -6.43
N GLU A 152 -11.09 -25.66 -5.88
CA GLU A 152 -9.99 -25.06 -6.64
C GLU A 152 -9.11 -26.13 -7.30
N SER A 153 -8.89 -27.27 -6.65
CA SER A 153 -8.12 -28.38 -7.24
C SER A 153 -8.78 -28.95 -8.51
N PHE A 154 -10.11 -28.98 -8.55
CA PHE A 154 -10.86 -29.38 -9.74
C PHE A 154 -11.06 -28.25 -10.77
N GLY A 155 -10.50 -27.06 -10.52
CA GLY A 155 -10.53 -25.93 -11.45
C GLY A 155 -11.79 -25.08 -11.38
N TYR A 156 -12.61 -25.24 -10.33
CA TYR A 156 -13.74 -24.35 -10.05
C TYR A 156 -13.25 -23.08 -9.37
N VAL A 157 -13.99 -21.99 -9.55
CA VAL A 157 -13.79 -20.76 -8.79
C VAL A 157 -14.56 -20.86 -7.48
N TYR A 158 -13.86 -20.71 -6.35
CA TYR A 158 -14.45 -20.67 -5.02
C TYR A 158 -14.38 -19.27 -4.43
N THR A 159 -15.49 -18.80 -3.85
CA THR A 159 -15.53 -17.53 -3.12
C THR A 159 -16.13 -17.73 -1.75
N TRP A 160 -15.59 -17.05 -0.74
CA TRP A 160 -16.06 -17.12 0.64
C TRP A 160 -16.45 -15.74 1.16
N ASN A 161 -17.67 -15.61 1.67
CA ASN A 161 -18.11 -14.45 2.41
C ASN A 161 -18.12 -14.78 3.91
N SER A 162 -17.19 -14.18 4.66
CA SER A 162 -17.02 -14.44 6.10
C SER A 162 -18.12 -13.85 6.97
N SER A 163 -18.80 -12.77 6.54
CA SER A 163 -19.88 -12.15 7.31
C SER A 163 -21.20 -12.92 7.19
N THR A 164 -21.45 -13.55 6.03
CA THR A 164 -22.66 -14.35 5.79
C THR A 164 -22.44 -15.87 5.89
N LEU A 165 -21.18 -16.32 6.01
CA LEU A 165 -20.77 -17.73 5.95
C LEU A 165 -21.24 -18.46 4.70
N ILE A 166 -21.19 -17.77 3.55
CA ILE A 166 -21.60 -18.31 2.26
C ILE A 166 -20.36 -18.66 1.42
N GLY A 167 -20.27 -19.92 1.01
CA GLY A 167 -19.35 -20.38 -0.04
C GLY A 167 -20.06 -20.44 -1.39
N SER A 168 -19.44 -19.94 -2.45
CA SER A 168 -19.99 -20.05 -3.82
C SER A 168 -18.98 -20.72 -4.74
N ILE A 169 -19.45 -21.70 -5.49
CA ILE A 169 -18.69 -22.49 -6.46
C ILE A 169 -19.25 -22.18 -7.85
N THR A 170 -18.38 -21.83 -8.79
CA THR A 170 -18.77 -21.59 -10.18
C THR A 170 -17.75 -22.22 -11.15
N LYS A 171 -18.23 -22.64 -12.33
CA LYS A 171 -17.40 -23.07 -13.45
C LYS A 171 -16.63 -21.87 -14.01
N PRO A 172 -15.41 -22.05 -14.54
CA PRO A 172 -14.75 -21.06 -15.39
C PRO A 172 -15.66 -20.57 -16.53
N LEU A 173 -15.56 -19.30 -16.94
CA LEU A 173 -16.25 -18.82 -18.14
C LEU A 173 -15.44 -19.27 -19.36
N HIS A 174 -16.08 -19.82 -20.38
CA HIS A 174 -15.40 -20.11 -21.64
C HIS A 174 -15.49 -18.90 -22.55
N LEU A 175 -14.40 -18.16 -22.65
CA LEU A 175 -14.35 -16.90 -23.39
C LEU A 175 -13.49 -17.03 -24.65
N TYR A 176 -13.89 -16.38 -25.73
CA TYR A 176 -13.06 -16.23 -26.93
C TYR A 176 -12.81 -14.75 -27.20
N TYR A 177 -11.54 -14.37 -27.16
CA TYR A 177 -11.05 -13.02 -27.46
C TYR A 177 -9.58 -13.10 -27.88
N ASN A 178 -9.08 -12.11 -28.60
CA ASN A 178 -7.70 -12.10 -29.13
C ASN A 178 -7.32 -13.39 -29.89
N SER A 179 -8.29 -13.95 -30.63
CA SER A 179 -8.14 -15.18 -31.41
C SER A 179 -7.80 -16.44 -30.58
N LYS A 180 -8.15 -16.47 -29.29
CA LYS A 180 -7.92 -17.61 -28.40
C LYS A 180 -9.15 -17.93 -27.55
N SER A 181 -9.35 -19.22 -27.29
CA SER A 181 -10.30 -19.71 -26.29
C SER A 181 -9.62 -19.75 -24.91
N VAL A 182 -10.26 -19.17 -23.90
CA VAL A 182 -9.74 -18.98 -22.54
C VAL A 182 -10.77 -19.44 -21.51
N ASN A 183 -10.36 -20.29 -20.58
CA ASN A 183 -11.15 -20.65 -19.41
C ASN A 183 -10.91 -19.62 -18.30
N TYR A 184 -11.74 -18.58 -18.25
CA TYR A 184 -11.58 -17.49 -17.30
C TYR A 184 -12.08 -17.87 -15.89
N SER A 185 -11.13 -18.02 -14.97
CA SER A 185 -11.34 -18.27 -13.54
C SER A 185 -11.17 -17.03 -12.66
N GLY A 186 -10.90 -15.86 -13.27
CA GLY A 186 -10.71 -14.60 -12.55
C GLY A 186 -11.98 -14.04 -11.92
N THR A 187 -11.84 -12.87 -11.28
CA THR A 187 -12.95 -12.20 -10.58
C THR A 187 -14.09 -11.84 -11.53
N ARG A 188 -15.31 -12.19 -11.13
CA ARG A 188 -16.55 -11.82 -11.80
C ARG A 188 -17.34 -10.88 -10.92
N GLY A 189 -17.80 -9.79 -11.49
CA GLY A 189 -18.48 -8.72 -10.78
C GLY A 189 -19.88 -8.43 -11.29
N SER A 190 -20.69 -7.87 -10.40
CA SER A 190 -21.97 -7.27 -10.74
C SER A 190 -21.81 -5.79 -11.13
N VAL A 191 -22.84 -5.20 -11.73
CA VAL A 191 -22.85 -3.77 -12.09
C VAL A 191 -24.08 -3.11 -11.49
N ILE A 192 -23.87 -1.94 -10.89
CA ILE A 192 -24.90 -1.05 -10.37
C ILE A 192 -24.74 0.31 -11.04
N VAL A 193 -25.83 0.87 -11.57
CA VAL A 193 -25.90 2.24 -12.10
C VAL A 193 -27.03 2.95 -11.36
N GLU A 194 -26.76 4.10 -10.74
CA GLU A 194 -27.77 4.87 -10.01
C GLU A 194 -28.55 4.03 -8.97
N LYS A 195 -27.83 3.20 -8.20
CA LYS A 195 -28.37 2.25 -7.22
C LYS A 195 -29.25 1.13 -7.81
N LYS A 196 -29.40 1.04 -9.13
CA LYS A 196 -30.12 -0.03 -9.82
C LYS A 196 -29.16 -1.07 -10.38
N LYS A 197 -29.44 -2.34 -10.13
CA LYS A 197 -28.65 -3.45 -10.67
C LYS A 197 -28.84 -3.56 -12.19
N VAL A 198 -27.75 -3.63 -12.93
CA VAL A 198 -27.76 -3.92 -14.38
C VAL A 198 -27.62 -5.42 -14.57
N ASP A 199 -28.49 -6.01 -15.39
CA ASP A 199 -28.41 -7.42 -15.73
C ASP A 199 -27.30 -7.67 -16.76
N VAL A 200 -26.19 -8.20 -16.26
CA VAL A 200 -25.01 -8.62 -17.02
C VAL A 200 -24.76 -10.12 -16.85
N SER A 201 -25.80 -10.91 -16.54
CA SER A 201 -25.65 -12.34 -16.23
C SER A 201 -25.05 -13.16 -17.37
N ASP A 202 -25.30 -12.78 -18.63
CA ASP A 202 -24.79 -13.47 -19.82
C ASP A 202 -23.27 -13.30 -20.04
N LEU A 203 -22.68 -12.22 -19.53
CA LEU A 203 -21.23 -12.02 -19.40
C LEU A 203 -20.99 -10.97 -18.29
N PRO A 204 -20.71 -11.40 -17.05
CA PRO A 204 -20.51 -10.49 -15.93
C PRO A 204 -19.37 -9.50 -16.17
N SER A 205 -19.28 -8.48 -15.31
CA SER A 205 -18.04 -7.70 -15.29
C SER A 205 -16.88 -8.63 -14.96
N ILE A 206 -15.75 -8.48 -15.66
CA ILE A 206 -14.56 -9.30 -15.45
C ILE A 206 -13.36 -8.38 -15.25
N ILE A 207 -12.37 -8.86 -14.50
CA ILE A 207 -11.14 -8.12 -14.25
C ILE A 207 -10.08 -8.60 -15.25
N MET A 208 -9.54 -7.68 -16.04
CA MET A 208 -8.38 -7.89 -16.89
C MET A 208 -7.37 -6.78 -16.63
N ASN A 209 -6.10 -7.15 -16.35
CA ASN A 209 -5.03 -6.21 -15.98
C ASN A 209 -5.48 -5.21 -14.90
N ASP A 210 -6.03 -5.74 -13.80
CA ASP A 210 -6.56 -4.97 -12.66
C ASP A 210 -7.68 -3.96 -13.01
N THR A 211 -8.21 -4.02 -14.23
CA THR A 211 -9.28 -3.17 -14.73
C THR A 211 -10.57 -3.96 -14.83
N ALA A 212 -11.66 -3.43 -14.27
CA ALA A 212 -12.98 -3.97 -14.47
C ALA A 212 -13.54 -3.60 -15.84
N LEU A 213 -13.64 -4.62 -16.71
CA LEU A 213 -14.34 -4.52 -17.99
C LEU A 213 -15.84 -4.74 -17.78
N VAL A 214 -16.65 -3.91 -18.44
CA VAL A 214 -18.11 -3.96 -18.37
C VAL A 214 -18.72 -3.98 -19.78
N GLN A 215 -19.93 -4.52 -19.92
CA GLN A 215 -20.66 -4.54 -21.19
C GLN A 215 -21.04 -3.12 -21.62
N ALA A 216 -20.46 -2.62 -22.72
CA ALA A 216 -20.64 -1.24 -23.17
C ALA A 216 -22.12 -0.87 -23.37
N TYR A 217 -22.85 -1.69 -24.13
CA TYR A 217 -24.26 -1.43 -24.44
C TYR A 217 -25.15 -1.50 -23.19
N LYS A 218 -25.04 -2.56 -22.39
CA LYS A 218 -25.88 -2.74 -21.20
C LYS A 218 -25.66 -1.64 -20.16
N VAL A 219 -24.41 -1.25 -19.95
CA VAL A 219 -24.02 -0.32 -18.88
C VAL A 219 -24.15 1.14 -19.29
N PHE A 220 -23.77 1.53 -20.51
CA PHE A 220 -23.75 2.95 -20.91
C PHE A 220 -24.93 3.36 -21.81
N ALA A 221 -25.48 2.46 -22.63
CA ALA A 221 -26.55 2.81 -23.57
C ALA A 221 -27.95 2.46 -23.02
N SER A 222 -28.15 1.22 -22.56
CA SER A 222 -29.48 0.74 -22.14
C SER A 222 -29.82 1.01 -20.66
N SER A 223 -28.86 1.49 -19.87
CA SER A 223 -29.08 1.86 -18.47
C SER A 223 -29.57 3.31 -18.37
N SER A 224 -29.69 3.83 -17.14
CA SER A 224 -29.98 5.25 -16.91
C SER A 224 -28.85 6.21 -17.32
N VAL A 225 -27.71 5.72 -17.82
CA VAL A 225 -26.69 6.56 -18.47
C VAL A 225 -27.20 7.12 -19.80
N GLY A 226 -27.87 6.28 -20.61
CA GLY A 226 -28.54 6.72 -21.84
C GLY A 226 -27.62 7.29 -22.94
N ALA A 227 -26.37 6.84 -23.03
CA ALA A 227 -25.45 7.28 -24.08
C ALA A 227 -25.83 6.71 -25.45
N ASP A 228 -25.68 7.50 -26.51
CA ASP A 228 -25.75 7.05 -27.89
C ASP A 228 -24.69 5.98 -28.14
N TYR A 229 -25.06 4.91 -28.82
CA TYR A 229 -24.20 3.75 -29.06
C TYR A 229 -24.11 3.44 -30.56
N ASN A 230 -22.90 3.45 -31.10
CA ASN A 230 -22.63 2.99 -32.45
C ASN A 230 -21.35 2.14 -32.49
N TYR A 231 -21.45 0.87 -32.87
CA TYR A 231 -20.29 0.00 -33.07
C TYR A 231 -20.20 -0.46 -34.52
N ASP A 232 -19.17 0.00 -35.22
CA ASP A 232 -18.87 -0.41 -36.59
C ASP A 232 -17.96 -1.64 -36.57
N LYS A 233 -18.51 -2.78 -37.03
CA LYS A 233 -17.80 -4.07 -37.08
C LYS A 233 -16.65 -4.09 -38.08
N SER A 234 -16.71 -3.27 -39.13
CA SER A 234 -15.71 -3.25 -40.20
C SER A 234 -14.45 -2.51 -39.75
N THR A 235 -14.63 -1.33 -39.15
CA THR A 235 -13.55 -0.49 -38.63
C THR A 235 -13.14 -0.86 -37.20
N LYS A 236 -13.97 -1.66 -36.50
CA LYS A 236 -13.82 -2.04 -35.09
C LYS A 236 -13.79 -0.84 -34.15
N VAL A 237 -14.53 0.21 -34.49
CA VAL A 237 -14.65 1.43 -33.67
C VAL A 237 -16.02 1.45 -33.00
N LEU A 238 -16.02 1.60 -31.68
CA LEU A 238 -17.19 1.92 -30.87
C LEU A 238 -17.21 3.43 -30.60
N THR A 239 -18.32 4.09 -30.86
CA THR A 239 -18.59 5.46 -30.45
C THR A 239 -19.70 5.44 -29.39
N LEU A 240 -19.41 6.06 -28.24
CA LEU A 240 -20.37 6.37 -27.18
C LEU A 240 -20.49 7.88 -27.07
N ALA A 241 -21.70 8.43 -27.08
CA ALA A 241 -21.88 9.89 -27.00
C ALA A 241 -23.03 10.33 -26.10
N ASN A 242 -22.93 11.55 -25.60
CA ASN A 242 -24.02 12.33 -25.03
C ASN A 242 -23.98 13.75 -25.62
N ASP A 243 -24.83 14.66 -25.12
CA ASP A 243 -24.96 16.03 -25.66
C ASP A 243 -23.64 16.83 -25.72
N THR A 244 -22.64 16.50 -24.89
CA THR A 244 -21.40 17.28 -24.76
C THR A 244 -20.13 16.51 -25.08
N THR A 245 -20.19 15.18 -25.07
CA THR A 245 -19.01 14.31 -25.12
C THR A 245 -19.21 13.14 -26.06
N THR A 246 -18.23 12.91 -26.92
CA THR A 246 -18.10 11.74 -27.79
C THR A 246 -16.84 10.98 -27.43
N VAL A 247 -16.96 9.69 -27.13
CA VAL A 247 -15.88 8.76 -26.79
C VAL A 247 -15.80 7.68 -27.87
N GLU A 248 -14.74 7.69 -28.66
CA GLU A 248 -14.44 6.71 -29.71
C GLU A 248 -13.37 5.72 -29.22
N LEU A 249 -13.66 4.43 -29.33
CA LEU A 249 -12.91 3.32 -28.77
C LEU A 249 -12.63 2.31 -29.87
N THR A 250 -11.37 2.13 -30.24
CA THR A 250 -10.99 1.10 -31.23
C THR A 250 -10.71 -0.23 -30.53
N MET A 251 -11.35 -1.32 -30.95
CA MET A 251 -11.18 -2.63 -30.30
C MET A 251 -9.74 -3.12 -30.40
N GLY A 252 -9.18 -3.55 -29.26
CA GLY A 252 -7.78 -3.96 -29.14
C GLY A 252 -6.78 -2.80 -29.05
N SER A 253 -7.24 -1.54 -29.18
CA SER A 253 -6.40 -0.35 -29.00
C SER A 253 -6.53 0.19 -27.58
N LYS A 254 -5.39 0.44 -26.93
CA LYS A 254 -5.36 1.21 -25.68
C LYS A 254 -5.58 2.71 -25.90
N THR A 255 -5.67 3.17 -27.14
CA THR A 255 -5.93 4.57 -27.48
C THR A 255 -7.37 4.76 -27.90
N ALA A 256 -8.10 5.57 -27.13
CA ALA A 256 -9.42 6.12 -27.43
C ALA A 256 -9.30 7.54 -28.01
N LYS A 257 -10.37 8.09 -28.57
CA LYS A 257 -10.52 9.53 -28.81
C LYS A 257 -11.69 10.06 -27.99
N VAL A 258 -11.50 11.17 -27.29
CA VAL A 258 -12.57 11.88 -26.59
C VAL A 258 -12.69 13.26 -27.22
N ASN A 259 -13.85 13.57 -27.80
CA ASN A 259 -14.09 14.78 -28.60
C ASN A 259 -13.01 14.99 -29.66
N GLY A 260 -12.65 13.91 -30.37
CA GLY A 260 -11.62 13.89 -31.40
C GLY A 260 -10.17 13.87 -30.90
N ARG A 261 -9.93 13.98 -29.59
CA ARG A 261 -8.57 14.00 -28.99
C ARG A 261 -8.17 12.65 -28.43
N ALA A 262 -6.97 12.16 -28.77
CA ALA A 262 -6.50 10.86 -28.30
C ALA A 262 -6.33 10.80 -26.76
N ARG A 263 -6.67 9.65 -26.17
CA ARG A 263 -6.59 9.34 -24.73
C ARG A 263 -6.17 7.89 -24.55
N VAL A 264 -5.35 7.58 -23.54
CA VAL A 264 -4.83 6.23 -23.28
C VAL A 264 -5.61 5.55 -22.15
N MET A 265 -5.83 4.25 -22.29
CA MET A 265 -6.45 3.35 -21.32
C MET A 265 -5.47 2.26 -20.89
N ASP A 266 -5.53 1.85 -19.62
CA ASP A 266 -4.69 0.77 -19.09
C ASP A 266 -5.00 -0.59 -19.74
N THR A 267 -6.30 -0.81 -20.00
CA THR A 267 -6.82 -2.01 -20.67
C THR A 267 -7.58 -1.61 -21.93
N ALA A 268 -7.29 -2.26 -23.06
CA ALA A 268 -8.00 -2.02 -24.30
C ALA A 268 -9.44 -2.56 -24.25
N PRO A 269 -10.42 -1.91 -24.92
CA PRO A 269 -11.74 -2.48 -25.11
C PRO A 269 -11.65 -3.68 -26.04
N LEU A 270 -12.48 -4.69 -25.80
CA LEU A 270 -12.44 -5.97 -26.49
C LEU A 270 -13.82 -6.39 -26.95
N VAL A 271 -13.87 -7.11 -28.06
CA VAL A 271 -15.00 -7.99 -28.36
C VAL A 271 -14.71 -9.34 -27.72
N ILE A 272 -15.52 -9.72 -26.74
CA ILE A 272 -15.41 -10.99 -26.02
C ILE A 272 -16.63 -11.84 -26.36
N THR A 273 -16.40 -13.00 -26.97
CA THR A 273 -17.44 -14.00 -27.16
C THR A 273 -17.51 -14.89 -25.94
N ASN A 274 -18.67 -14.95 -25.29
CA ASN A 274 -18.92 -16.00 -24.32
C ASN A 274 -19.33 -17.26 -25.11
N LEU A 275 -18.48 -18.27 -25.11
CA LEU A 275 -18.69 -19.51 -25.85
C LEU A 275 -19.80 -20.38 -25.24
N ASP A 276 -20.15 -20.17 -23.97
CA ASP A 276 -21.22 -20.92 -23.30
C ASP A 276 -22.62 -20.54 -23.83
N ASN A 277 -22.79 -19.31 -24.33
CA ASN A 277 -24.03 -18.85 -24.98
C ASN A 277 -23.84 -18.45 -26.46
N ASN A 278 -22.61 -18.53 -26.96
CA ASN A 278 -22.21 -18.16 -28.33
C ASN A 278 -22.55 -16.71 -28.73
N VAL A 279 -22.49 -15.76 -27.78
CA VAL A 279 -22.76 -14.34 -28.01
C VAL A 279 -21.50 -13.50 -27.82
N ALA A 280 -21.28 -12.53 -28.71
CA ALA A 280 -20.19 -11.57 -28.64
C ALA A 280 -20.62 -10.26 -27.96
N TYR A 281 -19.80 -9.79 -27.01
CA TYR A 281 -20.04 -8.59 -26.21
C TYR A 281 -18.91 -7.59 -26.44
N VAL A 282 -19.27 -6.32 -26.62
CA VAL A 282 -18.29 -5.22 -26.59
C VAL A 282 -18.06 -4.85 -25.12
N MET A 283 -16.86 -5.16 -24.64
CA MET A 283 -16.43 -4.96 -23.26
C MET A 283 -15.45 -3.79 -23.21
N VAL A 284 -15.72 -2.81 -22.33
CA VAL A 284 -14.94 -1.57 -22.22
C VAL A 284 -14.46 -1.35 -20.78
N PRO A 285 -13.35 -0.63 -20.57
CA PRO A 285 -12.92 -0.21 -19.24
C PRO A 285 -13.99 0.68 -18.58
N GLY A 286 -14.61 0.17 -17.51
CA GLY A 286 -15.75 0.84 -16.89
C GLY A 286 -15.40 2.21 -16.32
N SER A 287 -14.25 2.32 -15.65
CA SER A 287 -13.74 3.57 -15.06
C SER A 287 -13.49 4.65 -16.10
N PHE A 288 -12.77 4.31 -17.17
CA PHE A 288 -12.42 5.25 -18.23
C PHE A 288 -13.67 5.83 -18.91
N VAL A 289 -14.58 4.96 -19.38
CA VAL A 289 -15.77 5.41 -20.12
C VAL A 289 -16.71 6.20 -19.21
N ALA A 290 -16.91 5.78 -17.96
CA ALA A 290 -17.75 6.49 -17.00
C ALA A 290 -17.23 7.91 -16.72
N SER A 291 -15.91 8.08 -16.54
CA SER A 291 -15.30 9.38 -16.21
C SER A 291 -15.57 10.46 -17.27
N TYR A 292 -15.60 10.08 -18.55
CA TYR A 292 -15.87 11.02 -19.65
C TYR A 292 -17.35 11.24 -19.92
N LEU A 293 -18.22 10.30 -19.54
CA LEU A 293 -19.67 10.43 -19.71
C LEU A 293 -20.36 11.10 -18.49
N GLY A 294 -19.59 11.63 -17.53
CA GLY A 294 -20.11 12.37 -16.36
C GLY A 294 -20.61 11.47 -15.24
N TYR A 295 -19.97 10.32 -15.04
CA TYR A 295 -20.27 9.39 -13.95
C TYR A 295 -19.03 9.09 -13.12
N ASP A 296 -19.20 9.10 -11.80
CA ASP A 296 -18.22 8.57 -10.87
C ASP A 296 -18.26 7.06 -10.95
N TYR A 297 -17.08 6.43 -10.93
CA TYR A 297 -16.93 4.99 -11.01
C TYR A 297 -16.17 4.46 -9.80
N SER A 298 -16.68 3.39 -9.19
CA SER A 298 -15.95 2.64 -8.16
C SER A 298 -16.04 1.14 -8.39
N TRP A 299 -14.94 0.45 -8.09
CA TRP A 299 -14.91 -1.01 -7.99
C TRP A 299 -14.77 -1.43 -6.53
N SER A 300 -15.75 -2.19 -6.02
CA SER A 300 -15.67 -2.80 -4.69
C SER A 300 -15.10 -4.21 -4.81
N SER A 301 -13.89 -4.44 -4.30
CA SER A 301 -13.27 -5.77 -4.25
C SER A 301 -14.00 -6.74 -3.31
N SER A 302 -14.59 -6.23 -2.22
CA SER A 302 -15.34 -7.00 -1.22
C SER A 302 -16.67 -7.50 -1.76
N THR A 303 -17.42 -6.66 -2.46
CA THR A 303 -18.73 -7.02 -3.04
C THR A 303 -18.65 -7.45 -4.50
N LYS A 304 -17.47 -7.32 -5.13
CA LYS A 304 -17.22 -7.56 -6.55
C LYS A 304 -18.21 -6.78 -7.43
N THR A 305 -18.30 -5.48 -7.23
CA THR A 305 -19.31 -4.66 -7.88
C THR A 305 -18.71 -3.41 -8.49
N SER A 306 -18.99 -3.20 -9.78
CA SER A 306 -18.78 -1.92 -10.47
C SER A 306 -19.98 -1.02 -10.18
N THR A 307 -19.76 0.15 -9.58
CA THR A 307 -20.82 1.11 -9.27
C THR A 307 -20.59 2.40 -10.03
N LEU A 308 -21.58 2.80 -10.83
CA LEU A 308 -21.63 4.09 -11.52
C LEU A 308 -22.67 4.97 -10.84
N THR A 309 -22.26 6.17 -10.45
CA THR A 309 -23.16 7.19 -9.91
C THR A 309 -23.00 8.46 -10.75
N LYS A 310 -24.12 9.06 -11.16
CA LYS A 310 -24.13 10.28 -11.96
C LYS A 310 -23.42 11.35 -11.15
N SER A 311 -22.33 11.87 -11.69
CA SER A 311 -21.63 12.99 -11.08
C SER A 311 -22.62 14.15 -11.03
N LYS A 312 -22.74 14.85 -9.89
CA LYS A 312 -23.66 15.97 -9.73
C LYS A 312 -23.29 17.06 -10.75
N ILE A 313 -24.01 17.10 -11.87
CA ILE A 313 -23.95 18.23 -12.81
C ILE A 313 -24.75 19.37 -12.19
N ILE A 314 -24.07 20.45 -11.82
CA ILE A 314 -24.70 21.74 -11.57
C ILE A 314 -24.99 22.36 -12.94
N THR A 315 -26.17 22.11 -13.50
CA THR A 315 -26.71 22.91 -14.61
C THR A 315 -27.39 24.14 -14.02
N VAL A 316 -26.88 25.33 -14.33
CA VAL A 316 -27.60 26.60 -14.13
C VAL A 316 -28.46 26.84 -15.39
N PRO A 317 -29.79 26.96 -15.29
CA PRO A 317 -30.64 27.35 -16.41
C PRO A 317 -30.46 28.83 -16.76
N ASP A 318 -30.70 29.11 -18.04
CA ASP A 318 -30.64 30.41 -18.71
C ASP A 318 -31.50 31.52 -18.05
N GLN A 319 -31.06 32.75 -18.29
CA GLN A 319 -31.34 34.05 -17.68
C GLN A 319 -32.82 34.42 -17.45
N GLY A 320 -33.04 35.14 -16.33
CA GLY A 320 -34.26 35.87 -16.03
C GLY A 320 -34.07 36.95 -14.96
N ASN A 321 -33.37 38.02 -15.32
CA ASN A 321 -33.38 39.40 -14.77
C ASN A 321 -33.60 39.62 -13.25
N GLY A 322 -32.58 40.19 -12.60
CA GLY A 322 -32.76 41.36 -11.71
C GLY A 322 -32.08 41.29 -10.34
N GLY A 323 -30.94 41.96 -10.20
CA GLY A 323 -30.41 42.42 -8.91
C GLY A 323 -28.88 42.34 -8.80
N PRO A 324 -28.16 43.44 -8.47
CA PRO A 324 -26.70 43.49 -8.53
C PRO A 324 -26.07 42.90 -7.25
N GLU A 325 -24.89 42.25 -7.36
CA GLU A 325 -23.66 42.67 -6.66
C GLU A 325 -22.47 41.70 -6.87
N LEU A 326 -21.39 42.29 -7.44
CA LEU A 326 -19.95 42.11 -7.17
C LEU A 326 -19.25 40.74 -7.40
N GLY A 327 -18.35 40.76 -8.40
CA GLY A 327 -17.62 39.64 -9.02
C GLY A 327 -16.54 38.93 -8.17
N GLY A 328 -15.88 37.88 -8.67
CA GLY A 328 -15.75 37.44 -10.07
C GLY A 328 -15.55 35.91 -10.22
N ASP A 329 -15.78 35.43 -11.44
CA ASP A 329 -15.76 34.01 -11.81
C ASP A 329 -14.35 33.36 -11.72
N PRO A 330 -14.24 32.08 -11.34
CA PRO A 330 -13.00 31.32 -11.49
C PRO A 330 -12.65 31.14 -12.98
N LEU A 331 -11.36 31.35 -13.32
CA LEU A 331 -10.83 31.22 -14.68
C LEU A 331 -10.95 29.76 -15.19
N PRO A 332 -11.26 29.53 -16.48
CA PRO A 332 -11.35 28.20 -17.06
C PRO A 332 -9.98 27.50 -17.16
N ASP A 333 -9.99 26.17 -17.01
CA ASP A 333 -8.82 25.31 -17.23
C ASP A 333 -8.35 25.37 -18.70
N THR A 334 -7.06 25.55 -18.93
CA THR A 334 -6.45 25.65 -20.27
C THR A 334 -5.23 24.76 -20.41
N THR A 335 -5.02 24.17 -21.59
CA THR A 335 -3.78 23.47 -21.95
C THR A 335 -2.98 24.35 -22.90
N SER A 336 -1.75 24.70 -22.53
CA SER A 336 -0.83 25.48 -23.37
C SER A 336 -0.15 24.60 -24.41
N PHE A 337 0.38 23.44 -24.01
CA PHE A 337 0.89 22.43 -24.94
C PHE A 337 0.82 21.02 -24.34
N SER A 338 0.91 19.99 -25.19
CA SER A 338 1.02 18.59 -24.78
C SER A 338 1.82 17.79 -25.81
N TRP A 339 2.85 17.07 -25.34
CA TRP A 339 3.63 16.10 -26.10
C TRP A 339 3.27 14.68 -25.68
N GLY A 340 3.15 13.78 -26.64
CA GLY A 340 2.91 12.35 -26.43
C GLY A 340 4.03 11.48 -27.00
N LEU A 341 3.91 10.17 -26.85
CA LEU A 341 4.89 9.20 -27.37
C LEU A 341 5.26 9.45 -28.83
N SER A 342 6.55 9.48 -29.11
CA SER A 342 7.09 9.51 -30.46
C SER A 342 6.81 8.20 -31.20
N SER A 343 6.66 8.28 -32.52
CA SER A 343 6.36 7.12 -33.37
C SER A 343 7.44 6.02 -33.28
N SER A 344 8.71 6.39 -33.05
CA SER A 344 9.82 5.45 -32.89
C SER A 344 9.75 4.64 -31.60
N ASN A 345 9.15 5.17 -30.54
CA ASN A 345 9.07 4.52 -29.22
C ASN A 345 7.74 3.79 -28.98
N LEU A 346 6.74 3.99 -29.84
CA LEU A 346 5.38 3.48 -29.64
C LEU A 346 5.31 1.95 -29.61
N ASN A 347 5.97 1.27 -30.55
CA ASN A 347 5.91 -0.20 -30.64
C ASN A 347 6.52 -0.85 -29.39
N GLU A 348 7.66 -0.35 -28.93
CA GLU A 348 8.37 -0.91 -27.79
C GLU A 348 7.66 -0.60 -26.47
N TYR A 349 7.17 0.63 -26.29
CA TYR A 349 6.28 0.99 -25.19
C TYR A 349 5.07 0.05 -25.11
N THR A 350 4.44 -0.23 -26.26
CA THR A 350 3.26 -1.09 -26.33
C THR A 350 3.59 -2.53 -25.93
N ASN A 351 4.69 -3.08 -26.45
CA ASN A 351 5.18 -4.41 -26.10
C ASN A 351 5.45 -4.53 -24.59
N LEU A 352 6.17 -3.57 -24.02
CA LEU A 352 6.46 -3.49 -22.58
C LEU A 352 5.21 -3.40 -21.71
N SER A 353 4.21 -2.65 -22.16
CA SER A 353 2.92 -2.50 -21.46
C SER A 353 2.10 -3.79 -21.44
N SER A 354 2.49 -4.81 -22.20
CA SER A 354 1.82 -6.11 -22.32
C SER A 354 2.54 -7.28 -21.63
N ILE A 355 3.79 -7.10 -21.20
CA ILE A 355 4.59 -8.12 -20.49
C ILE A 355 4.10 -8.22 -19.04
N THR A 356 3.58 -9.40 -18.67
CA THR A 356 3.55 -9.93 -17.30
C THR A 356 4.91 -10.54 -16.99
N ASN A 357 5.57 -10.13 -15.90
CA ASN A 357 6.89 -10.66 -15.54
C ASN A 357 6.83 -12.20 -15.53
N THR A 358 7.58 -12.85 -16.42
CA THR A 358 7.76 -14.31 -16.34
C THR A 358 8.76 -14.55 -15.21
N THR A 359 8.26 -14.97 -14.05
CA THR A 359 9.07 -15.15 -12.84
C THR A 359 9.52 -16.59 -12.63
N GLU A 360 9.02 -17.53 -13.42
CA GLU A 360 9.44 -18.93 -13.34
C GLU A 360 9.60 -19.51 -14.75
N VAL A 361 10.67 -20.26 -14.95
CA VAL A 361 10.78 -21.21 -16.06
C VAL A 361 11.00 -22.59 -15.47
N SER A 362 10.31 -23.58 -16.04
CA SER A 362 10.41 -24.96 -15.59
C SER A 362 10.66 -25.86 -16.77
N GLN A 363 11.73 -26.64 -16.69
CA GLN A 363 11.95 -27.80 -17.55
C GLN A 363 11.94 -29.05 -16.68
N ASP A 364 11.37 -30.13 -17.20
CA ASP A 364 11.24 -31.41 -16.48
C ASP A 364 12.56 -32.20 -16.61
N THR A 365 13.61 -31.71 -15.95
CA THR A 365 14.96 -32.32 -15.98
C THR A 365 15.37 -32.74 -14.58
N SER A 366 15.76 -34.01 -14.43
CA SER A 366 16.35 -34.55 -13.19
C SER A 366 17.87 -34.40 -13.15
N MET A 367 18.49 -33.86 -14.21
CA MET A 367 19.93 -33.71 -14.34
C MET A 367 20.43 -32.45 -13.64
N SER A 368 21.58 -32.55 -12.97
CA SER A 368 22.24 -31.40 -12.35
C SER A 368 23.09 -30.66 -13.37
N SER A 369 22.85 -29.36 -13.55
CA SER A 369 23.65 -28.51 -14.45
C SER A 369 24.81 -27.84 -13.69
N SER A 370 25.69 -27.14 -14.41
CA SER A 370 26.69 -26.24 -13.82
C SER A 370 26.65 -24.87 -14.49
N ILE A 371 26.75 -23.79 -13.70
CA ILE A 371 26.84 -22.43 -14.25
C ILE A 371 28.27 -22.21 -14.77
N ASN A 372 28.43 -22.11 -16.08
CA ASN A 372 29.72 -21.96 -16.74
C ASN A 372 30.13 -20.49 -16.88
N ASN A 373 29.18 -19.63 -17.24
CA ASN A 373 29.42 -18.22 -17.54
C ASN A 373 28.14 -17.39 -17.42
N ILE A 374 28.29 -16.10 -17.13
CA ILE A 374 27.24 -15.10 -17.24
C ILE A 374 27.74 -13.96 -18.14
N SER A 375 26.96 -13.56 -19.13
CA SER A 375 27.31 -12.47 -20.05
C SER A 375 26.16 -11.48 -20.27
N LEU A 376 26.50 -10.23 -20.56
CA LEU A 376 25.55 -9.26 -21.11
C LEU A 376 25.38 -9.59 -22.59
N ASP A 377 24.27 -10.24 -22.92
CA ASP A 377 23.98 -10.80 -24.25
C ASP A 377 23.59 -9.72 -25.25
N SER A 378 22.73 -8.77 -24.84
CA SER A 378 22.32 -7.66 -25.69
C SER A 378 21.98 -6.41 -24.89
N VAL A 379 22.33 -5.25 -25.47
CA VAL A 379 21.94 -3.93 -24.99
C VAL A 379 21.18 -3.23 -26.11
N THR A 380 19.97 -2.80 -25.80
CA THR A 380 19.14 -1.99 -26.69
C THR A 380 18.90 -0.62 -26.05
N GLN A 381 18.27 0.30 -26.78
CA GLN A 381 17.87 1.59 -26.22
C GLN A 381 16.97 1.44 -24.98
N ASN A 382 16.26 0.33 -24.84
CA ASN A 382 15.12 0.18 -23.94
C ASN A 382 15.23 -1.04 -23.00
N SER A 383 16.25 -1.89 -23.18
CA SER A 383 16.45 -3.10 -22.38
C SER A 383 17.88 -3.65 -22.41
N GLU A 384 18.20 -4.45 -21.40
CA GLU A 384 19.44 -5.23 -21.29
C GLU A 384 19.10 -6.70 -21.03
N THR A 385 19.72 -7.60 -21.79
CA THR A 385 19.53 -9.05 -21.65
C THR A 385 20.80 -9.69 -21.10
N TYR A 386 20.66 -10.43 -20.01
CA TYR A 386 21.74 -11.17 -19.36
C TYR A 386 21.56 -12.66 -19.60
N ALA A 387 22.57 -13.34 -20.12
CA ALA A 387 22.57 -14.77 -20.38
C ALA A 387 23.36 -15.52 -19.30
N ILE A 388 22.75 -16.55 -18.71
CA ILE A 388 23.36 -17.48 -17.77
C ILE A 388 23.51 -18.82 -18.49
N HIS A 389 24.74 -19.26 -18.71
CA HIS A 389 25.04 -20.45 -19.50
C HIS A 389 25.29 -21.68 -18.62
N GLY A 390 24.56 -22.76 -18.92
CA GLY A 390 24.65 -24.05 -18.26
C GLY A 390 25.46 -25.08 -19.06
N SER A 391 26.05 -26.05 -18.38
CA SER A 391 26.65 -27.24 -19.04
C SER A 391 25.60 -28.25 -19.50
N LEU A 392 24.42 -28.23 -18.89
CA LEU A 392 23.24 -29.04 -19.19
C LEU A 392 21.97 -28.18 -19.06
N PRO A 393 20.81 -28.64 -19.57
CA PRO A 393 19.58 -27.87 -19.49
C PRO A 393 19.18 -27.54 -18.05
N PHE A 394 18.85 -26.28 -17.78
CA PHE A 394 18.46 -25.81 -16.45
C PHE A 394 17.12 -26.37 -16.00
N SER A 395 17.04 -26.79 -14.73
CA SER A 395 15.80 -27.23 -14.10
C SER A 395 14.95 -26.02 -13.66
N LYS A 396 13.90 -26.24 -12.84
CA LYS A 396 13.03 -25.15 -12.35
C LYS A 396 13.87 -23.99 -11.79
N SER A 397 13.68 -22.82 -12.39
CA SER A 397 14.37 -21.58 -12.00
C SER A 397 13.33 -20.48 -11.79
N ALA A 398 13.52 -19.68 -10.75
CA ALA A 398 12.55 -18.67 -10.34
C ALA A 398 13.24 -17.35 -9.99
N LEU A 399 12.66 -16.25 -10.44
CA LEU A 399 13.01 -14.91 -10.02
C LEU A 399 12.19 -14.52 -8.80
N THR A 400 12.87 -14.10 -7.74
CA THR A 400 12.28 -13.34 -6.63
C THR A 400 12.93 -11.96 -6.60
N LYS A 401 12.19 -10.94 -6.19
CA LYS A 401 12.72 -9.58 -6.07
C LYS A 401 12.61 -9.12 -4.64
N GLN A 402 13.70 -8.62 -4.11
CA GLN A 402 13.77 -7.96 -2.81
C GLN A 402 14.50 -6.64 -3.02
N ASP A 403 13.77 -5.54 -2.91
CA ASP A 403 14.26 -4.18 -3.18
C ASP A 403 14.90 -4.08 -4.59
N SER A 404 16.17 -3.66 -4.65
CA SER A 404 16.94 -3.54 -5.89
C SER A 404 17.60 -4.85 -6.29
N ILE A 405 17.46 -5.93 -5.53
CA ILE A 405 18.09 -7.22 -5.82
C ILE A 405 17.06 -8.16 -6.46
N LEU A 406 17.30 -8.51 -7.71
CA LEU A 406 16.55 -9.53 -8.42
C LEU A 406 17.31 -10.86 -8.31
N ASN A 407 16.77 -11.79 -7.54
CA ASN A 407 17.37 -13.09 -7.25
C ASN A 407 16.80 -14.17 -8.18
N LEU A 408 17.65 -14.71 -9.05
CA LEU A 408 17.37 -15.92 -9.81
C LEU A 408 17.81 -17.14 -9.01
N HIS A 409 16.85 -17.84 -8.43
CA HIS A 409 17.07 -19.14 -7.81
C HIS A 409 17.03 -20.23 -8.87
N ILE A 410 18.11 -21.00 -8.97
CA ILE A 410 18.26 -22.09 -9.92
C ILE A 410 18.36 -23.39 -9.13
N ASN A 411 17.39 -24.30 -9.32
CA ASN A 411 17.42 -25.60 -8.67
C ASN A 411 18.39 -26.56 -9.37
N ASN A 412 18.92 -27.51 -8.61
CA ASN A 412 19.72 -28.63 -9.12
C ASN A 412 20.91 -28.16 -9.98
N VAL A 413 21.69 -27.20 -9.47
CA VAL A 413 22.84 -26.63 -10.18
C VAL A 413 24.06 -26.61 -9.28
N THR A 414 25.22 -26.82 -9.89
CA THR A 414 26.53 -26.63 -9.26
C THR A 414 27.14 -25.30 -9.71
N SER A 415 27.69 -24.54 -8.77
CA SER A 415 28.34 -23.26 -9.05
C SER A 415 29.38 -22.95 -7.98
N PHE A 416 30.18 -21.91 -8.21
CA PHE A 416 31.10 -21.34 -7.22
C PHE A 416 30.70 -19.90 -6.93
N ALA A 417 31.01 -19.44 -5.72
CA ALA A 417 30.80 -18.05 -5.38
C ALA A 417 31.63 -17.14 -6.29
N GLN A 418 30.97 -16.28 -7.05
CA GLN A 418 31.62 -15.43 -8.04
C GLN A 418 30.84 -14.12 -8.27
N THR A 419 31.56 -13.05 -8.58
CA THR A 419 30.98 -11.75 -8.95
C THR A 419 31.36 -11.41 -10.39
N TYR A 420 30.39 -10.91 -11.15
CA TYR A 420 30.53 -10.47 -12.53
C TYR A 420 30.25 -8.96 -12.62
N THR A 421 31.08 -8.26 -13.40
CA THR A 421 30.88 -6.84 -13.75
C THR A 421 30.78 -6.77 -15.28
N LEU A 422 29.55 -6.72 -15.80
CA LEU A 422 29.27 -6.94 -17.23
C LEU A 422 29.05 -5.65 -18.04
N GLY A 423 29.19 -4.46 -17.41
CA GLY A 423 29.13 -3.17 -18.09
C GLY A 423 27.72 -2.68 -18.48
N GLY A 424 26.67 -3.35 -18.00
CA GLY A 424 25.28 -2.91 -18.14
C GLY A 424 24.99 -1.66 -17.30
N SER A 425 23.95 -0.94 -17.70
CA SER A 425 23.43 0.27 -17.04
C SER A 425 22.16 0.04 -16.22
N LEU A 426 21.48 -1.10 -16.43
CA LEU A 426 20.25 -1.48 -15.71
C LEU A 426 20.50 -2.51 -14.62
N SER A 427 21.67 -3.16 -14.62
CA SER A 427 22.16 -3.95 -13.49
C SER A 427 23.66 -3.70 -13.27
N GLY A 428 24.03 -3.53 -11.99
CA GLY A 428 25.41 -3.42 -11.53
C GLY A 428 26.08 -4.79 -11.41
N ASN A 429 26.70 -5.06 -10.26
CA ASN A 429 27.37 -6.34 -10.03
C ASN A 429 26.35 -7.49 -9.95
N ILE A 430 26.68 -8.60 -10.61
CA ILE A 430 25.91 -9.84 -10.55
C ILE A 430 26.69 -10.83 -9.69
N THR A 431 26.08 -11.37 -8.64
CA THR A 431 26.73 -12.33 -7.75
C THR A 431 26.08 -13.70 -7.82
N VAL A 432 26.89 -14.74 -7.89
CA VAL A 432 26.46 -16.14 -7.81
C VAL A 432 26.78 -16.65 -6.42
N ASN A 433 25.77 -17.18 -5.72
CA ASN A 433 25.91 -17.76 -4.39
C ASN A 433 25.40 -19.19 -4.41
N PRO A 434 26.26 -20.21 -4.18
CA PRO A 434 25.83 -21.60 -4.07
C PRO A 434 24.96 -21.82 -2.82
N ASP A 435 23.85 -22.54 -2.96
CA ASP A 435 22.99 -22.91 -1.85
C ASP A 435 23.57 -24.17 -1.18
N GLY A 436 23.98 -24.08 0.08
CA GLY A 436 24.59 -25.19 0.85
C GLY A 436 23.65 -26.34 1.23
N GLN A 437 22.53 -26.51 0.51
CA GLN A 437 21.45 -27.46 0.78
C GLN A 437 21.45 -28.59 -0.26
N SER A 438 20.85 -29.74 0.08
CA SER A 438 20.68 -30.88 -0.84
C SER A 438 19.19 -31.04 -1.21
N PRO A 439 18.83 -31.04 -2.51
CA PRO A 439 19.71 -30.98 -3.69
C PRO A 439 20.33 -29.60 -3.89
N ALA A 440 21.57 -29.57 -4.41
CA ALA A 440 22.37 -28.34 -4.59
C ALA A 440 21.67 -27.33 -5.51
N GLY A 441 21.65 -26.06 -5.09
CA GLY A 441 21.07 -24.94 -5.84
C GLY A 441 22.05 -23.77 -5.92
N ALA A 442 21.67 -22.71 -6.63
CA ALA A 442 22.39 -21.45 -6.59
C ALA A 442 21.44 -20.27 -6.75
N THR A 443 21.79 -19.16 -6.11
CA THR A 443 21.13 -17.88 -6.27
C THR A 443 22.04 -16.94 -7.07
N VAL A 444 21.57 -16.49 -8.23
CA VAL A 444 22.21 -15.44 -9.03
C VAL A 444 21.49 -14.13 -8.76
N ALA A 445 22.15 -13.21 -8.06
CA ALA A 445 21.61 -11.93 -7.65
C ALA A 445 22.03 -10.82 -8.64
N PHE A 446 21.04 -10.16 -9.23
CA PHE A 446 21.21 -8.99 -10.09
C PHE A 446 20.92 -7.74 -9.27
N ASN A 447 21.93 -6.90 -9.05
CA ASN A 447 21.72 -5.60 -8.40
C ASN A 447 21.19 -4.61 -9.46
N LEU A 448 19.90 -4.33 -9.46
CA LEU A 448 19.25 -3.46 -10.44
C LEU A 448 19.60 -1.99 -10.16
N ALA A 449 19.74 -1.21 -11.23
CA ALA A 449 19.92 0.24 -11.12
C ALA A 449 18.67 0.94 -10.55
N ASP A 450 17.50 0.31 -10.70
CA ASP A 450 16.24 0.81 -10.17
C ASP A 450 15.32 -0.38 -9.76
N PRO A 451 14.79 -0.40 -8.51
CA PRO A 451 13.87 -1.43 -8.02
C PRO A 451 12.49 -1.43 -8.69
N ASP A 452 12.18 -0.51 -9.60
CA ASP A 452 10.90 -0.48 -10.33
C ASP A 452 11.02 -0.97 -11.78
N LEU A 453 12.23 -1.35 -12.21
CA LEU A 453 12.44 -1.91 -13.55
C LEU A 453 11.66 -3.23 -13.73
N LYS A 454 11.02 -3.34 -14.89
CA LYS A 454 10.41 -4.58 -15.36
C LYS A 454 11.49 -5.58 -15.77
N TYR A 455 11.17 -6.86 -15.62
CA TYR A 455 12.07 -7.94 -15.99
C TYR A 455 11.32 -9.17 -16.48
N GLU A 456 11.99 -10.01 -17.26
CA GLU A 456 11.51 -11.31 -17.70
C GLU A 456 12.59 -12.37 -17.57
N LEU A 457 12.19 -13.58 -17.18
CA LEU A 457 12.98 -14.79 -17.29
C LEU A 457 12.52 -15.57 -18.52
N SER A 458 13.44 -15.97 -19.38
CA SER A 458 13.20 -16.93 -20.44
C SER A 458 14.33 -17.96 -20.51
N VAL A 459 14.14 -18.99 -21.32
CA VAL A 459 15.12 -20.06 -21.50
C VAL A 459 15.28 -20.34 -22.99
N SER A 460 16.51 -20.60 -23.43
CA SER A 460 16.81 -20.99 -24.81
C SER A 460 16.11 -22.28 -25.20
N GLY A 461 15.91 -22.49 -26.51
CA GLY A 461 15.21 -23.66 -27.03
C GLY A 461 15.87 -25.01 -26.69
N ASP A 462 17.18 -25.00 -26.44
CA ASP A 462 17.96 -26.16 -25.98
C ASP A 462 18.02 -26.29 -24.45
N GLY A 463 17.47 -25.33 -23.70
CA GLY A 463 17.49 -25.29 -22.23
C GLY A 463 18.81 -24.89 -21.59
N LEU A 464 19.86 -24.67 -22.39
CA LEU A 464 21.22 -24.44 -21.88
C LEU A 464 21.46 -23.01 -21.40
N THR A 465 20.61 -22.05 -21.77
CA THR A 465 20.78 -20.64 -21.42
C THR A 465 19.53 -20.08 -20.80
N LEU A 466 19.63 -19.52 -19.59
CA LEU A 466 18.60 -18.66 -19.01
C LEU A 466 18.86 -17.22 -19.43
N TYR A 467 17.83 -16.52 -19.87
CA TYR A 467 17.90 -15.10 -20.16
C TYR A 467 17.11 -14.31 -19.12
N VAL A 468 17.78 -13.41 -18.42
CA VAL A 468 17.16 -12.38 -17.58
C VAL A 468 17.22 -11.08 -18.36
N LYS A 469 16.07 -10.59 -18.83
CA LYS A 469 16.00 -9.32 -19.54
C LYS A 469 15.34 -8.27 -18.66
N VAL A 470 15.98 -7.12 -18.55
CA VAL A 470 15.56 -5.97 -17.72
C VAL A 470 15.24 -4.80 -18.63
N TYR A 471 14.15 -4.09 -18.35
CA TYR A 471 13.58 -3.06 -19.21
C TYR A 471 13.59 -1.68 -18.55
N ARG A 472 13.86 -0.64 -19.34
CA ARG A 472 13.82 0.78 -18.93
C ARG A 472 12.39 1.26 -18.70
N ASN A 473 12.24 2.28 -17.86
CA ASN A 473 10.99 3.04 -17.75
C ASN A 473 10.85 4.00 -18.95
N PHE A 474 9.68 4.62 -19.15
CA PHE A 474 9.41 5.56 -20.25
C PHE A 474 8.71 6.81 -19.73
N ILE A 475 9.09 7.99 -20.24
CA ILE A 475 8.20 9.17 -20.25
C ILE A 475 7.24 9.02 -21.43
N ASN A 476 5.94 9.05 -21.18
CA ASN A 476 4.91 8.93 -22.21
C ASN A 476 4.23 10.25 -22.58
N THR A 477 4.12 11.21 -21.66
CA THR A 477 3.56 12.53 -21.95
C THR A 477 4.23 13.65 -21.16
N VAL A 478 4.24 14.87 -21.74
CA VAL A 478 4.62 16.13 -21.08
C VAL A 478 3.63 17.20 -21.47
N THR A 479 3.00 17.88 -20.51
CA THR A 479 1.89 18.83 -20.75
C THR A 479 2.01 20.04 -19.85
N ALA A 480 1.83 21.27 -20.36
CA ALA A 480 1.72 22.46 -19.52
C ALA A 480 0.41 23.21 -19.76
N GLY A 481 -0.09 23.92 -18.75
CA GLY A 481 -1.35 24.67 -18.83
C GLY A 481 -1.70 25.42 -17.56
N VAL A 482 -2.95 25.88 -17.47
CA VAL A 482 -3.55 26.45 -16.26
C VAL A 482 -4.66 25.52 -15.80
N SER A 483 -4.69 25.15 -14.52
CA SER A 483 -5.79 24.42 -13.92
C SER A 483 -6.13 25.05 -12.58
N SER A 484 -7.41 25.36 -12.37
CA SER A 484 -7.92 26.04 -11.18
C SER A 484 -7.15 27.32 -10.84
N GLY A 485 -6.81 28.11 -11.86
CA GLY A 485 -6.08 29.38 -11.72
C GLY A 485 -4.57 29.26 -11.46
N SER A 486 -4.03 28.04 -11.33
CA SER A 486 -2.59 27.81 -11.16
C SER A 486 -1.97 27.23 -12.43
N GLU A 487 -0.78 27.71 -12.79
CA GLU A 487 -0.06 27.12 -13.93
C GLU A 487 0.53 25.77 -13.54
N TYR A 488 0.70 24.86 -14.49
CA TYR A 488 1.33 23.58 -14.24
C TYR A 488 2.19 23.08 -15.40
N LEU A 489 3.15 22.20 -15.09
CA LEU A 489 3.88 21.33 -16.01
C LEU A 489 3.80 19.89 -15.50
N GLN A 490 3.15 19.00 -16.25
CA GLN A 490 2.94 17.60 -15.92
C GLN A 490 3.76 16.69 -16.84
N ILE A 491 4.45 15.72 -16.27
CA ILE A 491 5.17 14.64 -16.94
C ILE A 491 4.55 13.32 -16.48
N THR A 492 4.25 12.41 -17.39
CA THR A 492 3.73 11.08 -17.04
C THR A 492 4.61 9.98 -17.60
N GLY A 493 4.83 8.94 -16.83
CA GLY A 493 5.65 7.78 -17.13
C GLY A 493 4.84 6.49 -17.31
N MET A 494 5.49 5.41 -17.78
CA MET A 494 4.86 4.08 -17.85
C MET A 494 4.67 3.48 -16.45
N LYS A 495 5.63 3.77 -15.58
CA LYS A 495 5.68 3.42 -14.15
C LYS A 495 6.13 4.65 -13.38
N ASP A 496 6.18 4.51 -12.06
CA ASP A 496 6.63 5.55 -11.14
C ASP A 496 7.96 6.14 -11.62
N LEU A 497 8.00 7.47 -11.68
CA LEU A 497 9.13 8.22 -12.23
C LEU A 497 10.08 8.57 -11.08
N LYS A 498 11.35 8.18 -11.19
CA LYS A 498 12.41 8.70 -10.32
C LYS A 498 13.02 9.93 -10.96
N VAL A 499 13.01 11.05 -10.22
CA VAL A 499 13.37 12.36 -10.75
C VAL A 499 14.46 13.00 -9.89
N ASN A 500 15.59 13.29 -10.51
CA ASN A 500 16.59 14.19 -9.94
C ASN A 500 16.30 15.60 -10.48
N LEU A 501 15.76 16.47 -9.62
CA LEU A 501 15.47 17.86 -9.96
C LEU A 501 16.67 18.72 -9.55
N THR A 502 17.17 19.53 -10.49
CA THR A 502 18.18 20.56 -10.21
C THR A 502 17.71 21.91 -10.74
N GLU A 503 17.85 22.95 -9.94
CA GLU A 503 17.51 24.33 -10.32
C GLU A 503 18.78 25.18 -10.35
N ASN A 504 19.01 25.86 -11.47
CA ASN A 504 20.10 26.82 -11.65
C ASN A 504 19.52 28.15 -12.17
N GLY A 505 19.32 29.09 -11.27
CA GLY A 505 18.64 30.35 -11.56
C GLY A 505 17.20 30.12 -12.00
N ASN A 506 16.88 30.53 -13.24
CA ASN A 506 15.54 30.36 -13.81
C ASN A 506 15.36 29.03 -14.53
N THR A 507 16.41 28.22 -14.66
CA THR A 507 16.35 26.95 -15.38
C THR A 507 16.19 25.80 -14.40
N VAL A 508 15.11 25.04 -14.54
CA VAL A 508 14.86 23.82 -13.78
C VAL A 508 15.07 22.64 -14.72
N THR A 509 15.88 21.67 -14.30
CA THR A 509 16.20 20.45 -15.05
C THR A 509 15.76 19.24 -14.25
N LEU A 510 14.91 18.42 -14.86
CA LEU A 510 14.42 17.15 -14.36
C LEU A 510 15.15 16.03 -15.09
N GLN A 511 15.95 15.26 -14.38
CA GLN A 511 16.61 14.07 -14.92
C GLN A 511 15.88 12.82 -14.44
N PHE A 512 15.57 11.92 -15.37
CA PHE A 512 14.87 10.66 -15.13
C PHE A 512 15.83 9.51 -15.43
N PRO A 513 16.58 9.00 -14.42
CA PRO A 513 17.55 7.91 -14.63
C PRO A 513 16.86 6.64 -15.13
N ALA A 514 17.58 5.82 -15.89
CA ALA A 514 17.09 4.55 -16.44
C ALA A 514 15.73 4.66 -17.17
N THR A 515 15.41 5.84 -17.69
CA THR A 515 14.12 6.19 -18.28
C THR A 515 14.34 6.70 -19.70
N VAL A 516 13.56 6.16 -20.63
CA VAL A 516 13.57 6.53 -22.05
C VAL A 516 12.77 7.81 -22.23
N ASN A 517 13.31 8.76 -23.00
CA ASN A 517 12.57 9.91 -23.50
C ASN A 517 11.56 9.45 -24.56
N GLY A 518 10.43 8.87 -24.12
CA GLY A 518 9.45 8.25 -24.99
C GLY A 518 8.79 9.24 -25.94
N ILE A 519 8.71 10.52 -25.56
CA ILE A 519 8.15 11.62 -26.38
C ILE A 519 9.11 12.12 -27.47
N GLY A 520 10.39 11.73 -27.41
CA GLY A 520 11.43 12.21 -28.32
C GLY A 520 11.93 13.62 -27.96
N ASP A 521 12.99 14.06 -28.63
CA ASP A 521 13.57 15.38 -28.38
C ASP A 521 12.62 16.47 -28.91
N ASN A 522 12.20 17.38 -28.02
CA ASN A 522 11.22 18.43 -28.32
C ASN A 522 11.57 19.73 -27.58
N SER A 523 11.15 20.88 -28.11
CA SER A 523 11.27 22.17 -27.42
C SER A 523 10.11 23.09 -27.78
N VAL A 524 9.60 23.83 -26.80
CA VAL A 524 8.48 24.76 -26.97
C VAL A 524 8.68 25.99 -26.09
N GLN A 525 8.39 27.17 -26.66
CA GLN A 525 8.19 28.40 -25.90
C GLN A 525 6.71 28.49 -25.54
N THR A 526 6.39 28.73 -24.26
CA THR A 526 5.00 28.76 -23.81
C THR A 526 4.49 30.18 -23.64
N SER A 527 3.17 30.36 -23.76
CA SER A 527 2.51 31.63 -23.47
C SER A 527 2.17 31.80 -21.98
N LEU A 528 2.58 30.86 -21.12
CA LEU A 528 2.28 30.88 -19.69
C LEU A 528 3.15 31.91 -18.95
N PRO A 529 2.60 32.67 -18.00
CA PRO A 529 3.35 33.66 -17.24
C PRO A 529 4.54 33.10 -16.46
N SER A 530 4.40 31.93 -15.83
CA SER A 530 5.38 31.30 -14.93
C SER A 530 6.30 30.32 -15.64
N ILE A 531 5.87 29.69 -16.75
CA ILE A 531 6.67 28.74 -17.54
C ILE A 531 7.04 29.36 -18.88
N LYS A 532 8.27 29.79 -19.09
CA LYS A 532 8.71 30.44 -20.34
C LYS A 532 8.99 29.45 -21.46
N SER A 533 9.67 28.36 -21.16
CA SER A 533 10.00 27.34 -22.15
C SER A 533 10.07 25.96 -21.52
N VAL A 534 9.85 24.92 -22.32
CA VAL A 534 10.05 23.51 -21.94
C VAL A 534 10.81 22.81 -23.06
N THR A 535 11.78 21.96 -22.69
CA THR A 535 12.61 21.17 -23.61
C THR A 535 12.72 19.74 -23.08
N ALA A 536 12.53 18.76 -23.95
CA ALA A 536 12.77 17.35 -23.70
C ALA A 536 13.99 16.88 -24.50
N SER A 537 14.90 16.16 -23.86
CA SER A 537 16.12 15.61 -24.46
C SER A 537 16.56 14.32 -23.75
N SER A 538 17.68 13.74 -24.18
CA SER A 538 18.30 12.57 -23.54
C SER A 538 19.79 12.78 -23.30
N ILE A 539 20.30 12.38 -22.13
CA ILE A 539 21.74 12.34 -21.82
C ILE A 539 22.09 10.89 -21.45
N GLY A 540 22.78 10.19 -22.34
CA GLY A 540 23.06 8.76 -22.15
C GLY A 540 21.77 7.96 -21.98
N ASN A 541 21.57 7.39 -20.79
CA ASN A 541 20.41 6.54 -20.45
C ASN A 541 19.36 7.28 -19.59
N THR A 542 19.44 8.60 -19.54
CA THR A 542 18.61 9.46 -18.71
C THR A 542 17.78 10.38 -19.60
N ALA A 543 16.46 10.33 -19.48
CA ALA A 543 15.59 11.33 -20.09
C ALA A 543 15.72 12.65 -19.30
N VAL A 544 15.68 13.78 -20.00
CA VAL A 544 15.88 15.10 -19.38
C VAL A 544 14.78 16.04 -19.85
N ILE A 545 14.02 16.59 -18.91
CA ILE A 545 13.06 17.67 -19.15
C ILE A 545 13.58 18.94 -18.48
N THR A 546 13.87 19.96 -19.27
CA THR A 546 14.30 21.28 -18.79
C THR A 546 13.21 22.30 -19.06
N PHE A 547 12.88 23.14 -18.08
CA PHE A 547 12.00 24.29 -18.29
C PHE A 547 12.58 25.56 -17.69
N GLU A 548 12.27 26.70 -18.31
CA GLU A 548 12.65 28.01 -17.80
C GLU A 548 11.44 28.64 -17.10
N LYS A 549 11.60 29.09 -15.85
CA LYS A 549 10.56 29.80 -15.09
C LYS A 549 10.75 31.31 -15.11
N SER A 550 9.67 32.06 -14.88
CA SER A 550 9.81 33.48 -14.56
C SER A 550 10.43 33.64 -13.16
N GLY A 551 11.49 34.45 -13.04
CA GLY A 551 12.45 34.36 -11.95
C GLY A 551 11.94 34.56 -10.51
N THR A 552 10.70 35.04 -10.33
CA THR A 552 10.08 35.21 -9.00
C THR A 552 9.05 34.13 -8.67
N GLN A 553 8.76 33.18 -9.56
CA GLN A 553 7.71 32.20 -9.35
C GLN A 553 8.21 30.97 -8.59
N SER A 554 7.52 30.67 -7.49
CA SER A 554 7.62 29.39 -6.78
C SER A 554 6.68 28.36 -7.39
N TYR A 555 7.03 27.09 -7.25
CA TYR A 555 6.24 25.97 -7.74
C TYR A 555 6.28 24.79 -6.77
N ASN A 556 5.41 23.81 -7.03
CA ASN A 556 5.18 22.65 -6.21
C ASN A 556 5.17 21.40 -7.03
N VAL A 557 5.72 20.31 -6.52
CA VAL A 557 5.75 19.04 -7.24
C VAL A 557 4.77 18.06 -6.60
N VAL A 558 3.69 17.75 -7.31
CA VAL A 558 2.76 16.67 -6.99
C VAL A 558 3.18 15.44 -7.79
N GLN A 559 3.63 14.39 -7.09
CA GLN A 559 3.86 13.08 -7.70
C GLN A 559 2.77 12.10 -7.27
N ASP A 560 2.05 11.54 -8.25
CA ASP A 560 1.03 10.51 -8.06
C ASP A 560 1.35 9.33 -8.98
N GLY A 561 1.95 8.29 -8.38
CA GLY A 561 2.48 7.11 -9.07
C GLY A 561 3.36 7.49 -10.27
N SER A 562 2.85 7.23 -11.47
CA SER A 562 3.53 7.51 -12.74
C SER A 562 3.49 8.98 -13.19
N THR A 563 2.78 9.87 -12.50
CA THR A 563 2.65 11.28 -12.88
C THR A 563 3.47 12.17 -11.96
N TYR A 564 4.26 13.07 -12.54
CA TYR A 564 5.07 14.09 -11.88
C TYR A 564 4.63 15.47 -12.36
N ARG A 565 4.00 16.26 -11.48
CA ARG A 565 3.33 17.52 -11.84
C ARG A 565 3.85 18.70 -11.05
N ILE A 566 4.41 19.67 -11.74
CA ILE A 566 4.83 20.97 -11.20
C ILE A 566 3.66 21.93 -11.26
N VAL A 567 3.36 22.68 -10.20
CA VAL A 567 2.25 23.65 -10.10
C VAL A 567 2.76 24.99 -9.55
N PHE A 568 2.55 26.10 -10.24
CA PHE A 568 3.04 27.44 -9.88
C PHE A 568 1.93 28.27 -9.21
N GLY A 569 2.24 28.94 -8.10
CA GLY A 569 1.30 29.81 -7.37
C GLY A 569 1.99 30.97 -6.66
N THR A 570 1.26 32.09 -6.49
CA THR A 570 1.69 33.27 -5.71
C THR A 570 0.64 33.63 -4.67
N VAL A 571 0.98 33.60 -3.37
CA VAL A 571 0.28 34.40 -2.33
C VAL A 571 1.27 34.77 -1.21
N THR A 572 1.48 36.06 -0.95
CA THR A 572 2.11 36.54 0.30
C THR A 572 1.13 36.36 1.47
N THR A 573 1.29 35.27 2.23
CA THR A 573 0.35 34.83 3.29
C THR A 573 0.70 35.34 4.69
N GLY A 574 1.90 35.90 4.92
CA GLY A 574 2.42 36.21 6.27
C GLY A 574 2.73 34.98 7.12
N TYR A 575 2.39 33.78 6.63
CA TYR A 575 2.66 32.45 7.16
C TYR A 575 3.29 31.60 6.06
N SER A 576 4.02 30.55 6.41
CA SER A 576 4.56 29.62 5.42
C SER A 576 3.45 28.89 4.68
N ILE A 577 2.35 28.52 5.37
CA ILE A 577 1.13 27.93 4.81
C ILE A 577 -0.09 28.61 5.42
N LYS A 578 -1.17 28.73 4.66
CA LYS A 578 -2.48 29.20 5.12
C LYS A 578 -3.60 28.40 4.44
N PHE A 579 -4.58 27.96 5.20
CA PHE A 579 -5.77 27.29 4.67
C PHE A 579 -7.01 27.58 5.52
N ASN A 580 -8.19 27.31 4.97
CA ASN A 580 -9.45 27.42 5.71
C ASN A 580 -9.95 26.03 6.09
N LEU A 581 -10.62 25.94 7.24
CA LEU A 581 -11.24 24.72 7.73
C LEU A 581 -12.61 24.52 7.07
N PRO A 582 -12.96 23.28 6.73
CA PRO A 582 -14.32 22.90 6.35
C PRO A 582 -15.35 23.31 7.40
N ALA A 583 -16.57 23.61 6.95
CA ALA A 583 -17.66 23.96 7.85
C ALA A 583 -17.93 22.85 8.88
N GLY A 584 -18.02 23.24 10.16
CA GLY A 584 -18.22 22.30 11.28
C GLY A 584 -16.94 21.70 11.86
N LEU A 585 -15.77 21.94 11.25
CA LEU A 585 -14.48 21.55 11.80
C LEU A 585 -13.88 22.71 12.62
N SER A 586 -13.40 22.40 13.82
CA SER A 586 -12.76 23.38 14.72
C SER A 586 -11.24 23.25 14.67
N TYR A 587 -10.51 24.34 14.92
CA TYR A 587 -9.06 24.31 15.08
C TYR A 587 -8.59 23.26 16.10
N SER A 588 -9.35 23.10 17.19
CA SER A 588 -9.07 22.11 18.25
C SER A 588 -9.20 20.65 17.82
N SER A 589 -9.75 20.37 16.63
CA SER A 589 -9.85 19.00 16.09
C SER A 589 -8.67 18.60 15.20
N ILE A 590 -7.78 19.55 14.93
CA ILE A 590 -6.57 19.31 14.16
C ILE A 590 -5.58 18.53 15.02
N THR A 591 -5.01 17.48 14.44
CA THR A 591 -3.82 16.83 15.00
C THR A 591 -2.67 16.96 14.01
N THR A 592 -1.43 16.77 14.47
CA THR A 592 -0.26 16.86 13.60
C THR A 592 0.68 15.70 13.83
N GLU A 593 1.45 15.33 12.81
CA GLU A 593 2.55 14.40 12.93
C GLU A 593 3.79 14.99 12.26
N ASP A 594 4.88 15.05 13.01
CA ASP A 594 6.18 15.47 12.50
C ASP A 594 6.97 14.24 12.03
N GLN A 595 7.14 14.14 10.72
CA GLN A 595 7.95 13.13 10.04
C GLN A 595 9.28 13.75 9.58
N TYR A 596 9.99 14.43 10.49
CA TYR A 596 11.28 15.08 10.24
C TYR A 596 12.34 14.19 9.58
N TYR A 597 12.26 12.87 9.72
CA TYR A 597 13.13 11.91 9.03
C TYR A 597 12.87 11.78 7.52
N LYS A 598 11.78 12.37 7.04
CA LYS A 598 11.37 12.52 5.64
C LYS A 598 11.32 13.99 5.22
N ASP A 599 11.79 14.91 6.07
CA ASP A 599 11.56 16.35 5.94
C ASP A 599 10.07 16.64 5.66
N ARG A 600 9.17 16.05 6.45
CA ARG A 600 7.73 16.08 6.20
C ARG A 600 6.92 16.38 7.45
N ILE A 601 5.85 17.17 7.29
CA ILE A 601 4.89 17.50 8.34
C ILE A 601 3.50 17.13 7.86
N LEU A 602 2.72 16.45 8.70
CA LEU A 602 1.32 16.10 8.42
C LEU A 602 0.40 16.94 9.30
N ILE A 603 -0.57 17.61 8.68
CA ILE A 603 -1.69 18.24 9.40
C ILE A 603 -2.94 17.40 9.12
N LYS A 604 -3.50 16.80 10.17
CA LYS A 604 -4.54 15.78 10.08
C LYS A 604 -5.88 16.35 10.51
N LEU A 605 -6.87 16.21 9.61
CA LEU A 605 -8.22 16.70 9.76
C LEU A 605 -9.18 15.50 9.77
N PRO A 606 -9.96 15.28 10.86
CA PRO A 606 -10.87 14.14 10.93
C PRO A 606 -12.03 14.28 9.94
N GLY A 607 -12.08 13.42 8.94
CA GLY A 607 -13.06 13.45 7.84
C GLY A 607 -12.40 13.46 6.45
N ASP A 608 -13.21 13.27 5.41
CA ASP A 608 -12.79 13.42 4.02
C ASP A 608 -13.11 14.83 3.51
N TYR A 609 -12.05 15.61 3.31
CA TYR A 609 -12.07 17.00 2.88
C TYR A 609 -11.20 17.21 1.64
N THR A 610 -10.80 16.13 0.96
CA THR A 610 -10.01 16.19 -0.27
C THR A 610 -10.70 17.04 -1.34
N SER A 611 -12.01 16.86 -1.51
CA SER A 611 -12.84 17.68 -2.38
C SER A 611 -12.86 19.15 -1.91
N TYR A 612 -13.05 19.39 -0.60
CA TYR A 612 -13.08 20.75 -0.06
C TYR A 612 -11.81 21.53 -0.39
N PHE A 613 -10.63 20.94 -0.22
CA PHE A 613 -9.36 21.60 -0.54
C PHE A 613 -9.07 21.70 -2.04
N ALA A 614 -9.71 20.89 -2.88
CA ALA A 614 -9.68 21.11 -4.33
C ALA A 614 -10.42 22.40 -4.72
N GLN A 615 -11.49 22.78 -4.00
CA GLN A 615 -12.20 24.05 -4.20
C GLN A 615 -11.63 25.21 -3.37
N ASN A 616 -10.93 24.91 -2.27
CA ASN A 616 -10.33 25.87 -1.35
C ASN A 616 -8.84 25.56 -1.22
N PRO A 617 -8.02 25.90 -2.23
CA PRO A 617 -6.62 25.51 -2.26
C PRO A 617 -5.85 26.01 -1.04
N ILE A 618 -4.99 25.15 -0.54
CA ILE A 618 -4.04 25.48 0.53
C ILE A 618 -3.02 26.45 -0.08
N GLN A 619 -2.84 27.59 0.57
CA GLN A 619 -1.91 28.63 0.16
C GLN A 619 -0.58 28.42 0.87
N TRP A 620 0.54 28.62 0.20
CA TRP A 620 1.84 28.64 0.85
C TRP A 620 2.82 29.54 0.12
N SER A 621 3.80 30.02 0.87
CA SER A 621 4.85 30.92 0.39
C SER A 621 6.06 30.79 1.29
N SER A 622 6.86 29.76 1.05
CA SER A 622 8.13 29.56 1.72
C SER A 622 9.10 28.80 0.82
N SER A 623 10.34 29.27 0.72
CA SER A 623 11.40 28.59 -0.04
C SER A 623 11.84 27.27 0.59
N VAL A 624 11.47 27.01 1.85
CA VAL A 624 11.76 25.74 2.53
C VAL A 624 10.71 24.67 2.28
N ILE A 625 9.61 24.99 1.58
CA ILE A 625 8.57 24.01 1.20
C ILE A 625 8.91 23.46 -0.19
N ASN A 626 9.00 22.13 -0.30
CA ASN A 626 9.20 21.40 -1.55
C ASN A 626 7.85 21.02 -2.21
N ASN A 627 6.91 20.54 -1.39
CA ASN A 627 5.58 20.16 -1.85
C ASN A 627 4.56 20.31 -0.71
N VAL A 628 3.32 20.59 -1.06
CA VAL A 628 2.19 20.40 -0.16
C VAL A 628 1.09 19.66 -0.92
N GLY A 629 0.73 18.48 -0.41
CA GLY A 629 -0.23 17.56 -0.99
C GLY A 629 -1.37 17.23 -0.04
N LEU A 630 -2.31 16.41 -0.54
CA LEU A 630 -3.43 15.88 0.23
C LEU A 630 -3.44 14.36 0.13
N LEU A 631 -3.60 13.70 1.27
CA LEU A 631 -3.83 12.26 1.38
C LEU A 631 -5.13 12.02 2.14
N LEU A 632 -5.88 10.99 1.76
CA LEU A 632 -6.99 10.47 2.57
C LEU A 632 -6.60 9.10 3.10
N GLU A 633 -6.36 9.02 4.41
CA GLU A 633 -5.98 7.77 5.06
C GLU A 633 -6.94 7.50 6.22
N ASN A 634 -7.58 6.32 6.20
CA ASN A 634 -8.48 5.87 7.28
C ASN A 634 -9.59 6.87 7.67
N GLY A 635 -10.09 7.66 6.70
CA GLY A 635 -11.13 8.67 6.94
C GLY A 635 -10.61 9.97 7.56
N VAL A 636 -9.30 10.20 7.53
CA VAL A 636 -8.63 11.44 7.94
C VAL A 636 -7.99 12.06 6.71
N THR A 637 -8.26 13.35 6.48
CA THR A 637 -7.58 14.13 5.45
C THR A 637 -6.27 14.63 6.02
N GLU A 638 -5.16 14.24 5.40
CA GLU A 638 -3.83 14.69 5.76
C GLU A 638 -3.34 15.72 4.75
N ILE A 639 -3.04 16.92 5.22
CA ILE A 639 -2.26 17.90 4.47
C ILE A 639 -0.81 17.51 4.68
N VAL A 640 -0.18 17.01 3.61
CA VAL A 640 1.21 16.55 3.59
C VAL A 640 2.09 17.71 3.19
N ILE A 641 3.05 18.10 4.01
CA ILE A 641 3.96 19.21 3.75
C ILE A 641 5.37 18.63 3.69
N ASP A 642 5.93 18.50 2.49
CA ASP A 642 7.33 18.13 2.30
C ASP A 642 8.18 19.41 2.26
N THR A 643 9.25 19.45 3.04
CA THR A 643 10.20 20.56 3.14
C THR A 643 11.53 20.18 2.49
N THR A 644 12.33 21.18 2.11
CA THR A 644 13.64 20.95 1.46
C THR A 644 14.72 20.49 2.44
N VAL A 645 14.49 20.76 3.72
CA VAL A 645 15.30 20.36 4.88
C VAL A 645 14.36 20.27 6.08
N LEU A 646 14.81 19.66 7.16
CA LEU A 646 14.08 19.59 8.43
C LEU A 646 13.63 21.00 8.88
N GLN A 647 12.34 21.15 9.19
CA GLN A 647 11.75 22.39 9.69
C GLN A 647 11.03 22.14 11.01
N GLY A 648 11.07 23.12 11.90
CA GLY A 648 10.06 23.25 12.94
C GLY A 648 8.79 23.87 12.38
N TYR A 649 7.66 23.63 13.06
CA TYR A 649 6.39 24.22 12.67
C TYR A 649 5.52 24.63 13.85
N LYS A 650 4.70 25.66 13.63
CA LYS A 650 3.69 26.13 14.58
C LYS A 650 2.40 26.46 13.85
N LEU A 651 1.31 25.83 14.28
CA LEU A 651 -0.04 26.17 13.82
C LEU A 651 -0.55 27.39 14.59
N SER A 652 -1.38 28.20 13.94
CA SER A 652 -2.06 29.35 14.54
C SER A 652 -3.51 29.40 14.09
N ASP A 653 -4.43 29.53 15.04
CA ASP A 653 -5.83 29.85 14.75
C ASP A 653 -5.92 31.34 14.39
N LEU A 654 -6.28 31.63 13.15
CA LEU A 654 -6.40 32.98 12.63
C LEU A 654 -7.82 33.55 12.79
N GLY A 655 -8.73 32.78 13.40
CA GLY A 655 -10.14 33.11 13.51
C GLY A 655 -10.92 32.79 12.23
N ASN A 656 -12.25 32.77 12.34
CA ASN A 656 -13.19 32.51 11.24
C ASN A 656 -12.91 31.20 10.46
N GLY A 657 -12.33 30.20 11.12
CA GLY A 657 -11.97 28.93 10.50
C GLY A 657 -10.70 28.97 9.67
N SER A 658 -9.90 30.04 9.72
CA SER A 658 -8.60 30.10 9.03
C SER A 658 -7.46 29.59 9.90
N VAL A 659 -6.54 28.83 9.30
CA VAL A 659 -5.34 28.26 9.94
C VAL A 659 -4.10 28.78 9.25
N GLY A 660 -3.14 29.27 10.04
CA GLY A 660 -1.79 29.60 9.59
C GLY A 660 -0.79 28.54 10.07
N VAL A 661 0.22 28.25 9.26
CA VAL A 661 1.36 27.42 9.64
C VAL A 661 2.63 28.21 9.39
N THR A 662 3.40 28.43 10.44
CA THR A 662 4.75 29.00 10.33
C THR A 662 5.74 27.86 10.32
N LEU A 663 6.62 27.84 9.32
CA LEU A 663 7.78 26.97 9.22
C LEU A 663 9.05 27.79 9.43
N GLY A 664 10.05 27.18 10.04
CA GLY A 664 11.37 27.78 10.22
C GLY A 664 12.36 26.77 10.78
N ASN A 665 13.60 27.20 11.03
CA ASN A 665 14.52 26.33 11.76
C ASN A 665 13.86 25.97 13.10
N PRO A 666 13.99 24.71 13.58
CA PRO A 666 13.34 24.31 14.83
C PRO A 666 13.63 25.26 15.97
N GLN A 667 14.85 25.83 16.01
CA GLN A 667 15.23 26.76 17.06
C GLN A 667 14.47 28.07 17.09
N ASP A 668 13.98 28.52 15.94
CA ASP A 668 13.21 29.76 15.78
C ASP A 668 11.72 29.53 16.09
N ILE A 669 11.29 28.27 16.14
CA ILE A 669 9.89 27.87 16.31
C ILE A 669 9.59 27.40 17.73
N TYR A 670 10.48 26.57 18.28
CA TYR A 670 10.28 25.93 19.58
C TYR A 670 11.19 26.54 20.64
N LYS A 671 10.59 26.86 21.80
CA LYS A 671 11.29 27.41 22.95
C LYS A 671 12.30 26.42 23.54
N ASN A 672 11.90 25.16 23.68
CA ASN A 672 12.69 24.10 24.30
C ASN A 672 12.75 22.91 23.34
N ILE A 673 13.95 22.39 23.05
CA ILE A 673 14.16 21.27 22.14
C ILE A 673 15.05 20.22 22.80
N VAL A 674 14.59 18.98 22.83
CA VAL A 674 15.36 17.83 23.31
C VAL A 674 15.52 16.79 22.20
N VAL A 675 16.70 16.20 22.09
CA VAL A 675 16.89 14.97 21.30
C VAL A 675 16.85 13.77 22.23
N LEU A 676 15.98 12.82 21.91
CA LEU A 676 15.74 11.58 22.61
C LEU A 676 16.25 10.41 21.79
N ASP A 677 17.26 9.72 22.30
CA ASP A 677 17.91 8.61 21.61
C ASP A 677 17.50 7.27 22.20
N ALA A 678 16.77 6.47 21.42
CA ALA A 678 16.50 5.07 21.76
C ALA A 678 17.69 4.22 21.32
N GLY A 679 18.51 3.76 22.27
CA GLY A 679 19.73 3.01 21.99
C GLY A 679 19.52 1.79 21.08
N HIS A 680 20.57 1.42 20.34
CA HIS A 680 20.61 0.28 19.39
C HIS A 680 19.61 0.42 18.23
N GLY A 681 19.21 -0.71 17.60
CA GLY A 681 18.23 -0.76 16.52
C GLY A 681 18.71 -1.58 15.31
N GLY A 682 17.76 -2.09 14.52
CA GLY A 682 18.06 -2.89 13.33
C GLY A 682 18.86 -4.14 13.67
N THR A 683 20.04 -4.29 13.05
CA THR A 683 20.94 -5.43 13.25
C THR A 683 21.69 -5.42 14.58
N ASP A 684 21.66 -4.32 15.33
CA ASP A 684 22.21 -4.24 16.68
C ASP A 684 21.09 -4.49 17.71
N PRO A 685 21.01 -5.69 18.32
CA PRO A 685 19.97 -6.00 19.29
C PRO A 685 20.18 -5.34 20.66
N GLY A 686 21.37 -4.78 20.90
CA GLY A 686 21.88 -4.53 22.25
C GLY A 686 21.99 -5.83 23.05
N ALA A 687 21.86 -5.73 24.37
CA ALA A 687 21.88 -6.91 25.21
C ALA A 687 20.62 -7.78 25.03
N VAL A 688 20.83 -9.11 25.03
CA VAL A 688 19.78 -10.11 24.82
C VAL A 688 19.66 -11.04 26.01
N ARG A 689 18.44 -11.26 26.51
CA ARG A 689 18.14 -12.17 27.61
C ARG A 689 16.84 -12.94 27.37
N SER A 690 16.64 -14.03 28.11
CA SER A 690 15.40 -14.81 28.08
C SER A 690 14.68 -14.68 29.42
N LEU A 691 13.38 -14.41 29.37
CA LEU A 691 12.48 -14.38 30.53
C LEU A 691 11.26 -15.25 30.21
N ASN A 692 11.00 -16.27 31.03
CA ASN A 692 9.86 -17.19 30.86
C ASN A 692 9.76 -17.81 29.45
N GLY A 693 10.91 -18.11 28.83
CA GLY A 693 10.97 -18.69 27.48
C GLY A 693 10.81 -17.69 26.33
N LYS A 694 10.61 -16.40 26.62
CA LYS A 694 10.58 -15.31 25.64
C LYS A 694 11.92 -14.61 25.55
N THR A 695 12.42 -14.40 24.33
CA THR A 695 13.64 -13.61 24.09
C THR A 695 13.30 -12.11 24.16
N ILE A 696 14.10 -11.39 24.93
CA ILE A 696 14.01 -9.95 25.19
C ILE A 696 15.26 -9.28 24.63
N TYR A 697 15.04 -8.25 23.82
CA TYR A 697 16.09 -7.45 23.19
C TYR A 697 16.07 -6.05 23.80
N GLU A 698 17.23 -5.54 24.21
CA GLU A 698 17.38 -4.19 24.73
C GLU A 698 16.82 -3.14 23.76
N LYS A 699 17.13 -3.25 22.45
CA LYS A 699 16.66 -2.30 21.43
C LYS A 699 15.14 -2.10 21.43
N ASN A 700 14.38 -3.15 21.77
CA ASN A 700 12.91 -3.12 21.80
C ASN A 700 12.40 -2.40 23.05
N LEU A 701 13.05 -2.61 24.20
CA LEU A 701 12.72 -1.89 25.44
C LEU A 701 13.02 -0.40 25.30
N ASN A 702 14.20 -0.06 24.76
CA ASN A 702 14.59 1.31 24.52
C ASN A 702 13.60 2.02 23.58
N PHE A 703 13.23 1.36 22.47
CA PHE A 703 12.27 1.92 21.52
C PHE A 703 10.88 2.11 22.12
N LYS A 704 10.38 1.10 22.84
CA LYS A 704 9.05 1.13 23.45
C LYS A 704 8.91 2.29 24.42
N ILE A 705 9.85 2.41 25.36
CA ILE A 705 9.81 3.46 26.38
C ILE A 705 10.04 4.83 25.74
N MET A 706 11.15 5.00 25.00
CA MET A 706 11.56 6.33 24.55
C MET A 706 10.75 6.84 23.36
N TYR A 707 10.42 6.00 22.38
CA TYR A 707 9.71 6.44 21.18
C TYR A 707 8.19 6.22 21.28
N GLU A 708 7.72 4.99 21.55
CA GLU A 708 6.27 4.74 21.47
C GLU A 708 5.47 5.34 22.65
N LEU A 709 6.05 5.39 23.85
CA LEU A 709 5.36 5.86 25.05
C LEU A 709 5.68 7.34 25.36
N THR A 710 6.96 7.70 25.48
CA THR A 710 7.35 9.08 25.84
C THR A 710 6.89 10.11 24.80
N LYS A 711 6.80 9.75 23.51
CA LYS A 711 6.30 10.63 22.44
C LYS A 711 4.89 11.14 22.66
N GLN A 712 4.01 10.34 23.27
CA GLN A 712 2.63 10.75 23.50
C GLN A 712 2.54 11.97 24.44
N TYR A 713 3.49 12.12 25.36
CA TYR A 713 3.54 13.26 26.27
C TYR A 713 4.14 14.51 25.60
N PHE A 714 5.18 14.37 24.79
CA PHE A 714 5.80 15.48 24.08
C PHE A 714 4.96 15.98 22.88
N ASP A 715 4.21 15.10 22.22
CA ASP A 715 3.30 15.49 21.13
C ASP A 715 1.96 16.05 21.65
N SER A 716 1.74 16.04 22.97
CA SER A 716 0.54 16.62 23.59
C SER A 716 0.51 18.14 23.36
N PRO A 717 -0.67 18.74 23.09
CA PRO A 717 -0.80 20.19 22.95
C PRO A 717 -0.41 20.99 24.21
N ASP A 718 -0.34 20.33 25.38
CA ASP A 718 0.05 20.94 26.65
C ASP A 718 1.58 20.94 26.86
N SER A 719 2.38 20.35 25.96
CA SER A 719 3.83 20.33 26.09
C SER A 719 4.49 21.54 25.44
N ASP A 720 5.25 22.29 26.24
CA ASP A 720 6.10 23.40 25.77
C ASP A 720 7.48 22.92 25.26
N VAL A 721 7.71 21.61 25.18
CA VAL A 721 8.99 21.00 24.80
C VAL A 721 8.83 20.20 23.52
N LYS A 722 9.64 20.51 22.51
CA LYS A 722 9.73 19.72 21.29
C LYS A 722 10.74 18.59 21.47
N ALA A 723 10.30 17.35 21.32
CA ALA A 723 11.19 16.19 21.25
C ALA A 723 11.43 15.76 19.80
N TYR A 724 12.70 15.56 19.45
CA TYR A 724 13.15 14.86 18.24
C TYR A 724 13.78 13.52 18.63
N TYR A 725 13.58 12.48 17.82
CA TYR A 725 14.05 11.13 18.14
C TYR A 725 15.13 10.68 17.17
N SER A 726 16.16 10.02 17.68
CA SER A 726 17.25 9.51 16.84
C SER A 726 16.81 8.42 15.85
N ARG A 727 15.71 7.71 16.16
CA ARG A 727 15.04 6.74 15.28
C ARG A 727 13.55 6.67 15.57
N TYR A 728 12.79 6.30 14.54
CA TYR A 728 11.32 6.26 14.53
C TYR A 728 10.75 4.86 14.20
N ASP A 729 11.64 3.89 13.98
CA ASP A 729 11.36 2.48 13.77
C ASP A 729 12.56 1.62 14.26
N ASP A 730 12.56 0.33 13.93
CA ASP A 730 13.65 -0.61 14.26
C ASP A 730 14.81 -0.53 13.25
N THR A 731 15.40 0.65 13.10
CA THR A 731 16.56 0.92 12.24
C THR A 731 17.85 1.11 13.03
N LEU A 732 18.97 0.69 12.44
CA LEU A 732 20.29 0.95 12.97
C LEU A 732 20.76 2.36 12.56
N VAL A 733 20.88 3.26 13.52
CA VAL A 733 21.45 4.60 13.31
C VAL A 733 22.87 4.65 13.84
N ASN A 734 23.81 5.23 13.07
CA ASN A 734 25.22 5.35 13.44
C ASN A 734 25.37 6.23 14.70
N LEU A 735 26.30 5.86 15.59
CA LEU A 735 26.52 6.59 16.84
C LEU A 735 26.90 8.07 16.64
N TYR A 736 27.64 8.40 15.57
CA TYR A 736 28.01 9.78 15.26
C TYR A 736 26.80 10.57 14.72
N ASP A 737 25.96 9.94 13.89
CA ASP A 737 24.74 10.58 13.37
C ASP A 737 23.74 10.89 14.49
N ARG A 738 23.63 10.01 15.50
CA ARG A 738 22.82 10.26 16.71
C ARG A 738 23.26 11.51 17.45
N ALA A 739 24.57 11.71 17.60
CA ALA A 739 25.12 12.89 18.27
C ALA A 739 24.95 14.16 17.42
N ALA A 740 25.27 14.06 16.12
CA ALA A 740 25.16 15.17 15.16
C ALA A 740 23.72 15.65 14.98
N PHE A 741 22.73 14.79 15.23
CA PHE A 741 21.32 15.15 15.11
C PHE A 741 20.91 16.29 16.06
N SER A 742 21.55 16.40 17.23
CA SER A 742 21.33 17.51 18.15
C SER A 742 21.63 18.87 17.52
N ASP A 743 22.68 18.98 16.71
CA ASP A 743 22.99 20.24 16.01
C ASP A 743 22.00 20.51 14.88
N LEU A 744 21.63 19.46 14.13
CA LEU A 744 20.72 19.59 12.99
C LEU A 744 19.38 20.22 13.39
N VAL A 745 18.84 19.81 14.55
CA VAL A 745 17.57 20.34 15.08
C VAL A 745 17.79 21.49 16.06
N GLY A 746 19.03 21.82 16.37
CA GLY A 746 19.40 22.80 17.36
C GLY A 746 18.79 22.53 18.75
N ALA A 747 19.00 21.31 19.24
CA ALA A 747 18.58 20.90 20.57
C ALA A 747 19.24 21.73 21.69
N ASP A 748 18.65 21.71 22.87
CA ASP A 748 19.26 22.28 24.09
C ASP A 748 19.85 21.20 25.00
N MET A 749 19.45 19.95 24.80
CA MET A 749 20.01 18.79 25.49
C MET A 749 19.74 17.49 24.71
N PHE A 750 20.55 16.47 25.01
CA PHE A 750 20.48 15.13 24.44
C PHE A 750 20.36 14.09 25.55
N VAL A 751 19.42 13.15 25.40
CA VAL A 751 19.19 12.06 26.34
C VAL A 751 19.09 10.73 25.59
N SER A 752 20.06 9.84 25.80
CA SER A 752 20.02 8.47 25.31
C SER A 752 19.49 7.51 26.37
N LEU A 753 18.74 6.49 25.97
CA LEU A 753 18.18 5.45 26.85
C LEU A 753 18.69 4.07 26.44
N HIS A 754 19.20 3.35 27.45
CA HIS A 754 19.77 2.03 27.39
C HIS A 754 19.36 1.16 28.59
N MET A 755 19.62 -0.14 28.47
CA MET A 755 19.50 -1.12 29.55
C MET A 755 20.84 -1.83 29.75
N ASN A 756 21.41 -1.68 30.93
CA ASN A 756 22.76 -2.15 31.18
C ASN A 756 22.81 -3.69 31.20
N ALA A 757 23.99 -4.25 30.95
CA ALA A 757 24.21 -5.67 31.06
C ALA A 757 25.60 -5.95 31.62
N ASN A 758 25.69 -6.95 32.48
CA ASN A 758 26.94 -7.44 33.01
C ASN A 758 26.99 -8.98 32.96
N THR A 759 28.20 -9.53 32.95
CA THR A 759 28.42 -10.98 33.08
C THR A 759 28.01 -11.47 34.47
N ASN A 760 28.23 -10.66 35.51
CA ASN A 760 27.64 -10.83 36.82
C ASN A 760 26.19 -10.31 36.78
N THR A 761 25.22 -11.16 37.15
CA THR A 761 23.79 -10.82 37.10
C THR A 761 23.27 -10.11 38.36
N SER A 762 24.10 -9.91 39.39
CA SER A 762 23.72 -9.23 40.64
C SER A 762 23.51 -7.70 40.53
N PRO A 763 24.26 -6.92 39.72
CA PRO A 763 24.04 -5.48 39.59
C PRO A 763 22.63 -5.14 39.12
N LYS A 764 22.00 -4.15 39.75
CA LYS A 764 20.65 -3.65 39.44
C LYS A 764 20.51 -2.17 39.78
N GLY A 765 19.52 -1.50 39.20
CA GLY A 765 19.21 -0.08 39.40
C GLY A 765 19.72 0.84 38.28
N THR A 766 19.38 2.13 38.40
CA THR A 766 19.62 3.13 37.35
C THR A 766 21.01 3.77 37.48
N GLU A 767 21.74 3.87 36.36
CA GLU A 767 22.98 4.64 36.21
C GLU A 767 22.79 5.73 35.15
N VAL A 768 23.54 6.84 35.25
CA VAL A 768 23.54 7.87 34.20
C VAL A 768 24.98 8.23 33.82
N TYR A 769 25.29 8.12 32.55
CA TYR A 769 26.60 8.46 32.00
C TYR A 769 26.58 9.81 31.30
N TYR A 770 27.71 10.51 31.39
CA TYR A 770 28.01 11.75 30.67
C TYR A 770 29.48 11.70 30.23
N TYR A 771 29.97 12.66 29.46
CA TYR A 771 31.40 12.77 29.15
C TYR A 771 31.97 14.05 29.76
N ALA A 772 32.79 13.95 30.81
CA ALA A 772 33.30 15.12 31.52
C ALA A 772 34.14 16.09 30.66
N PRO A 773 34.94 15.62 29.67
CA PRO A 773 35.64 16.53 28.76
C PRO A 773 34.75 17.21 27.72
N ASN A 774 33.49 16.79 27.54
CA ASN A 774 32.53 17.55 26.75
C ASN A 774 32.09 18.77 27.58
N THR A 775 32.52 19.95 27.14
CA THR A 775 32.24 21.24 27.79
C THR A 775 31.02 21.96 27.21
N SER A 776 30.23 21.32 26.36
CA SER A 776 29.02 21.89 25.78
C SER A 776 28.04 22.31 26.87
N VAL A 777 27.54 23.53 26.74
CA VAL A 777 26.55 24.13 27.62
C VAL A 777 25.42 24.70 26.80
N ASN A 778 24.19 24.57 27.28
CA ASN A 778 23.08 25.28 26.63
C ASN A 778 23.10 26.77 27.01
N SER A 779 22.22 27.55 26.38
CA SER A 779 22.12 29.01 26.62
C SER A 779 21.85 29.39 28.08
N ALA A 780 21.24 28.49 28.86
CA ALA A 780 20.94 28.67 30.28
C ALA A 780 22.08 28.23 31.22
N GLY A 781 23.19 27.73 30.67
CA GLY A 781 24.34 27.23 31.44
C GLY A 781 24.20 25.80 31.97
N LEU A 782 23.22 25.02 31.49
CA LEU A 782 23.16 23.59 31.77
C LEU A 782 24.37 22.90 31.14
N ASN A 783 25.04 22.02 31.89
CA ASN A 783 26.11 21.16 31.37
C ASN A 783 25.76 19.67 31.60
N SER A 784 26.45 18.76 30.91
CA SER A 784 26.17 17.32 30.93
C SER A 784 26.25 16.69 32.34
N LYS A 785 27.15 17.17 33.22
CA LYS A 785 27.27 16.64 34.58
C LYS A 785 26.07 17.05 35.45
N THR A 786 25.62 18.29 35.33
CA THR A 786 24.42 18.79 36.00
C THR A 786 23.18 18.06 35.48
N LEU A 787 23.04 17.95 34.16
CA LEU A 787 21.98 17.18 33.51
C LEU A 787 21.93 15.73 34.03
N ALA A 788 23.07 15.03 34.09
CA ALA A 788 23.14 13.66 34.61
C ALA A 788 22.71 13.57 36.07
N THR A 789 23.10 14.55 36.90
CA THR A 789 22.75 14.59 38.33
C THR A 789 21.25 14.78 38.51
N LEU A 790 20.65 15.73 37.78
CA LEU A 790 19.21 16.00 37.84
C LEU A 790 18.41 14.81 37.33
N ALA A 791 18.80 14.24 36.19
CA ALA A 791 18.14 13.09 35.59
C ALA A 791 18.14 11.87 36.53
N LEU A 792 19.31 11.51 37.08
CA LEU A 792 19.40 10.38 38.01
C LEU A 792 18.51 10.58 39.24
N ASN A 793 18.52 11.78 39.83
CA ASN A 793 17.74 12.08 41.04
C ASN A 793 16.24 12.04 40.76
N SER A 794 15.77 12.72 39.70
CA SER A 794 14.35 12.86 39.43
C SER A 794 13.73 11.53 38.97
N ILE A 795 14.37 10.82 38.03
CA ILE A 795 13.86 9.56 37.50
C ILE A 795 13.78 8.49 38.59
N THR A 796 14.85 8.30 39.38
CA THR A 796 14.84 7.26 40.43
C THR A 796 13.85 7.58 41.55
N SER A 797 13.66 8.87 41.89
CA SER A 797 12.65 9.28 42.86
C SER A 797 11.23 9.02 42.38
N LYS A 798 10.95 9.22 41.08
CA LYS A 798 9.62 9.01 40.49
C LYS A 798 9.30 7.52 40.32
N LEU A 799 10.28 6.71 39.94
CA LEU A 799 10.08 5.27 39.70
C LEU A 799 10.27 4.40 40.95
N GLY A 800 10.85 4.95 42.02
CA GLY A 800 11.22 4.17 43.20
C GLY A 800 12.31 3.14 42.92
N THR A 801 13.11 3.33 41.86
CA THR A 801 14.20 2.41 41.48
C THR A 801 15.46 2.68 42.29
N GLN A 802 16.34 1.67 42.38
CA GLN A 802 17.62 1.82 43.06
C GLN A 802 18.49 2.85 42.32
N LYS A 803 18.76 3.98 42.97
CA LYS A 803 19.75 4.96 42.53
C LYS A 803 21.16 4.42 42.72
N ARG A 804 21.97 4.42 41.66
CA ARG A 804 23.37 3.98 41.72
C ARG A 804 24.33 5.17 41.70
N TYR A 805 24.73 5.65 40.53
CA TYR A 805 25.66 6.78 40.40
C TYR A 805 25.57 7.43 39.02
N ILE A 806 26.18 8.62 38.92
CA ILE A 806 26.57 9.20 37.64
C ILE A 806 28.04 8.88 37.37
N SER A 807 28.43 8.66 36.12
CA SER A 807 29.83 8.40 35.77
C SER A 807 30.25 9.05 34.45
N SER A 808 31.49 9.53 34.38
CA SER A 808 32.06 10.05 33.14
C SER A 808 32.55 8.89 32.28
N GLN A 809 31.93 8.66 31.13
CA GLN A 809 32.26 7.59 30.19
C GLN A 809 32.51 8.14 28.78
N ASN A 810 33.49 7.55 28.09
CA ASN A 810 33.89 7.95 26.75
C ASN A 810 32.96 7.36 25.67
N LEU A 811 31.66 7.64 25.78
CA LEU A 811 30.62 7.14 24.87
C LEU A 811 30.46 8.11 23.71
N VAL A 812 30.40 7.61 22.48
CA VAL A 812 30.36 8.43 21.26
C VAL A 812 29.21 9.45 21.32
N VAL A 813 27.99 9.01 21.67
CA VAL A 813 26.78 9.85 21.69
C VAL A 813 26.80 10.97 22.73
N THR A 814 27.59 10.85 23.80
CA THR A 814 27.77 11.92 24.80
C THR A 814 29.06 12.73 24.58
N ARG A 815 30.07 12.14 23.94
CA ARG A 815 31.34 12.81 23.62
C ARG A 815 31.20 13.76 22.45
N GLU A 816 30.61 13.30 21.35
CA GLU A 816 30.57 14.02 20.06
C GLU A 816 29.38 14.98 19.96
N ASN A 817 28.65 15.18 21.06
CA ASN A 817 27.45 16.00 21.08
C ASN A 817 27.78 17.44 21.47
N ASN A 818 27.23 18.39 20.72
CA ASN A 818 27.48 19.82 20.91
C ASN A 818 26.47 20.49 21.86
N VAL A 819 25.58 19.69 22.49
CA VAL A 819 24.70 20.12 23.57
C VAL A 819 24.96 19.27 24.83
N PRO A 820 24.48 19.69 26.02
CA PRO A 820 24.50 18.85 27.22
C PRO A 820 23.90 17.46 26.94
N ALA A 821 24.71 16.41 27.13
CA ALA A 821 24.37 15.06 26.67
C ALA A 821 24.58 14.00 27.75
N ILE A 822 23.57 13.15 27.94
CA ILE A 822 23.60 12.03 28.89
C ILE A 822 23.12 10.73 28.25
N LEU A 823 23.51 9.62 28.84
CA LEU A 823 22.98 8.29 28.55
C LEU A 823 22.48 7.66 29.85
N ILE A 824 21.21 7.27 29.86
CA ILE A 824 20.53 6.66 30.99
C ILE A 824 20.56 5.14 30.81
N GLU A 825 21.14 4.45 31.76
CA GLU A 825 20.98 3.01 31.94
C GLU A 825 19.84 2.78 32.93
N LEU A 826 18.63 2.54 32.44
CA LEU A 826 17.43 2.57 33.30
C LEU A 826 17.42 1.44 34.35
N GLY A 827 18.01 0.29 33.98
CA GLY A 827 18.21 -0.87 34.84
C GLY A 827 19.08 -1.91 34.12
N PHE A 828 19.33 -3.05 34.77
CA PHE A 828 20.17 -4.11 34.22
C PHE A 828 19.33 -5.24 33.61
N ILE A 829 19.34 -5.41 32.29
CA ILE A 829 18.67 -6.54 31.63
C ILE A 829 19.26 -7.89 32.07
N SER A 830 20.53 -7.91 32.51
CA SER A 830 21.19 -9.09 33.06
C SER A 830 20.68 -9.48 34.46
N ASN A 831 20.03 -8.57 35.19
CA ASN A 831 19.48 -8.85 36.51
C ASN A 831 18.02 -9.27 36.42
N LYS A 832 17.64 -10.33 37.13
CA LYS A 832 16.30 -10.91 37.02
C LYS A 832 15.19 -9.98 37.53
N GLU A 833 15.44 -9.22 38.59
CA GLU A 833 14.45 -8.29 39.15
C GLU A 833 14.24 -7.10 38.20
N ASP A 834 15.33 -6.46 37.78
CA ASP A 834 15.26 -5.38 36.80
C ASP A 834 14.66 -5.86 35.47
N LEU A 835 15.06 -7.03 34.94
CA LEU A 835 14.47 -7.58 33.71
C LEU A 835 12.96 -7.79 33.83
N THR A 836 12.48 -8.27 34.98
CA THR A 836 11.04 -8.48 35.22
C THR A 836 10.30 -7.13 35.27
N MET A 837 10.91 -6.12 35.90
CA MET A 837 10.38 -4.77 36.00
C MET A 837 10.38 -4.04 34.64
N LEU A 838 11.51 -4.06 33.93
CA LEU A 838 11.71 -3.42 32.62
C LEU A 838 10.79 -4.02 31.54
N THR A 839 10.36 -5.27 31.69
CA THR A 839 9.42 -5.93 30.77
C THR A 839 7.95 -5.80 31.19
N ASN A 840 7.66 -5.15 32.32
CA ASN A 840 6.31 -4.86 32.77
C ASN A 840 5.78 -3.59 32.06
N GLU A 841 4.61 -3.69 31.44
CA GLU A 841 4.02 -2.60 30.65
C GLU A 841 3.72 -1.35 31.50
N SER A 842 3.18 -1.51 32.71
CA SER A 842 2.91 -0.38 33.62
C SER A 842 4.20 0.34 34.01
N PHE A 843 5.28 -0.40 34.29
CA PHE A 843 6.56 0.22 34.58
C PHE A 843 7.14 0.98 33.38
N GLN A 844 6.95 0.48 32.15
CA GLN A 844 7.39 1.16 30.94
C GLN A 844 6.65 2.49 30.74
N GLU A 845 5.34 2.52 31.02
CA GLU A 845 4.53 3.76 31.01
C GLU A 845 4.99 4.74 32.09
N ASP A 846 5.20 4.27 33.33
CA ASP A 846 5.71 5.09 34.42
C ASP A 846 7.10 5.66 34.11
N ALA A 847 7.99 4.85 33.53
CA ALA A 847 9.32 5.27 33.08
C ALA A 847 9.26 6.33 31.99
N ALA A 848 8.37 6.15 31.01
CA ALA A 848 8.18 7.10 29.92
C ALA A 848 7.70 8.47 30.44
N TYR A 849 6.73 8.46 31.38
CA TYR A 849 6.22 9.67 32.02
C TYR A 849 7.26 10.32 32.93
N ALA A 850 8.04 9.54 33.69
CA ALA A 850 9.10 10.06 34.54
C ALA A 850 10.21 10.75 33.75
N ILE A 851 10.58 10.22 32.58
CA ILE A 851 11.55 10.85 31.66
C ILE A 851 10.98 12.18 31.15
N TYR A 852 9.72 12.20 30.69
CA TYR A 852 9.04 13.42 30.24
C TYR A 852 9.04 14.50 31.32
N GLN A 853 8.53 14.19 32.52
CA GLN A 853 8.46 15.15 33.63
C GLN A 853 9.84 15.66 34.03
N THR A 854 10.84 14.78 34.08
CA THR A 854 12.21 15.15 34.42
C THR A 854 12.78 16.16 33.43
N ILE A 855 12.54 15.97 32.13
CA ILE A 855 13.00 16.90 31.09
C ILE A 855 12.31 18.26 31.23
N CYS A 856 11.00 18.28 31.44
CA CYS A 856 10.26 19.52 31.68
C CYS A 856 10.79 20.27 32.92
N GLU A 857 10.98 19.58 34.05
CA GLU A 857 11.57 20.16 35.28
C GLU A 857 12.96 20.76 35.04
N ILE A 858 13.77 20.14 34.17
CA ILE A 858 15.10 20.64 33.83
C ILE A 858 15.00 21.88 32.95
N PHE A 859 14.09 21.93 31.98
CA PHE A 859 13.85 23.13 31.18
C PHE A 859 13.30 24.30 32.02
N ASP A 860 12.47 24.02 33.03
CA ASP A 860 12.00 25.04 33.97
C ASP A 860 13.15 25.59 34.83
N ALA A 861 14.08 24.73 35.25
CA ALA A 861 15.26 25.12 36.02
C ALA A 861 16.36 25.80 35.17
N TYR A 862 16.43 25.48 33.87
CA TYR A 862 17.42 25.98 32.91
C TYR A 862 16.74 26.50 31.63
N PRO A 863 15.97 27.60 31.73
CA PRO A 863 15.19 28.12 30.62
C PRO A 863 16.10 28.70 29.54
N THR A 864 15.89 28.27 28.30
CA THR A 864 16.75 28.56 27.14
C THR A 864 16.69 30.02 26.66
N GLY A 865 15.66 30.76 27.09
CA GLY A 865 15.49 32.18 26.79
C GLY A 865 14.95 32.48 25.38
N ARG A 866 14.42 31.47 24.68
CA ARG A 866 13.78 31.58 23.37
C ARG A 866 12.29 31.88 23.45
#